data_AF-A0A161XLF2-F1
#
_entry.id   AF-A0A161XLF2-F1
#
_cell.length_a   1.000
_cell.length_b   1.000
_cell.length_c   1.000
_cell.angle_alpha   90.00
_cell.angle_beta   90.00
_cell.angle_gamma   90.00
#
_symmetry.space_group_name_H-M   'P 1'
#
loop_
_entity.id
_entity.type
_entity.pdbx_description
1 polymer ?
#
loop_
_entity_poly.entity_id
_entity_poly.type
_entity_poly.pdbx_seq_one_letter_code
_entity_poly.pdbx_strand_id
1 'polypeptide(L)'
;MTKEKAVFRNRVVDKGQLRKLISWAFTHYGTARTAVMADKLKELGFRYATKAGVSISVDDLMIPPTKRSLLEAAEEEIRATETRYQRGEITEVERFQKVIDTWNGTSEALKDEVVVHFKNTDPLNSVYMMAFSGARGNISQVRQLVGMRGLMADPQGEIIDLPIKTNFREGLTVTEYIISSYGARKGLVDTALRTADSGYLTRRLVDVSQDVIIREFDCGTTRGIPVRAMTEGGKILIPLAQRLLGRVIAEDVIHPTTKEVIAPRNTPVCDDLAAEIHKAGVTEVVARSPLTCEAARSVCQHCYGWSLAHAKMVDLGEAVGIIAAQSIGEPGTQLTMRTFHTGGVFTGEVAQQVRSKTEGTIRLPRKLRTRTYRTRHGEDALYVEANGIINLEPKKDGSGDKEHQEIHVTQGSTLYVHEGQKVKIGQLLAEVALGGRTTRTNTEKAVKDVASDLAGEVQFAEVVPEQKTDRQGNTTTTAARGGLIWVLSGEVYNLPPGAELVVKNGDEIAENGVLAETKLTSVHGGVVRLPEATPGKSTREIEIITASVVLDQATVTVESSQGRNHYLITTGNNQVFNLRATPGTKVQNGQVVAELIDERYRTNTGGFLKFGGVEVQKKGKAKLGYEIVQGGTLLWIPEETHEVNKDISLLLVEDGQFVEAGTEVVKDIFCQNSGVIEVTQKNDILREVVVKPGELLMVDDPEAVMGRDNTFVQPGEEFQGTVATELRYIQYVESPEGPALLSRPVVEFAVPNNPDVPSTTSISQQTGRSIQMRAVQRLPYKDSERVKSVEGVELLRTQLVLEIEQDGEHDHTASPLAADIELVLDEENPDVQRLQLVILESLVIRRDITADATQGSTQTSLEVEDGDSIAPGAVVARTQILGKEGGIVRGVRQDTEAVRRCLVLRDSDKITMTTSAQPTVKQGDLLVEGAEIAPGIFAEDSGQVLSVSNVTPSSATPHSPLPT
;
A
#
# COMPACT_ATOMS: atom_id res chain seq x y z
N MET A 1 -44.90 30.78 49.81
CA MET A 1 -44.24 31.02 48.50
C MET A 1 -43.53 32.37 48.55
N THR A 2 -42.30 32.38 49.05
CA THR A 2 -41.40 33.54 48.97
C THR A 2 -40.99 33.72 47.51
N LYS A 3 -41.36 34.84 46.90
CA LYS A 3 -40.88 35.24 45.56
C LYS A 3 -39.37 35.49 45.64
N GLU A 4 -38.56 34.49 45.36
CA GLU A 4 -37.14 34.71 45.08
C GLU A 4 -37.02 35.69 43.91
N LYS A 5 -36.29 36.80 44.12
CA LYS A 5 -36.04 37.81 43.09
C LYS A 5 -35.33 37.15 41.90
N ALA A 6 -35.87 37.33 40.69
CA ALA A 6 -35.21 36.89 39.47
C ALA A 6 -33.82 37.55 39.37
N VAL A 7 -32.76 36.74 39.42
CA VAL A 7 -31.37 37.21 39.34
C VAL A 7 -31.03 37.55 37.89
N PHE A 8 -30.89 38.84 37.59
CA PHE A 8 -30.40 39.29 36.28
C PHE A 8 -28.90 39.02 36.16
N ARG A 9 -28.47 38.32 35.11
CA ARG A 9 -27.06 38.04 34.81
C ARG A 9 -26.66 38.73 33.51
N ASN A 10 -25.87 39.80 33.60
CA ASN A 10 -25.34 40.50 32.44
C ASN A 10 -24.09 39.77 31.90
N ARG A 11 -24.30 38.78 31.02
CA ARG A 11 -23.22 38.00 30.38
C ARG A 11 -23.60 37.67 28.94
N VAL A 12 -22.60 37.62 28.06
CA VAL A 12 -22.78 37.07 26.71
C VAL A 12 -23.11 35.59 26.83
N VAL A 13 -24.20 35.17 26.20
CA VAL A 13 -24.68 33.78 26.21
C VAL A 13 -24.22 33.10 24.92
N ASP A 14 -23.05 32.46 24.97
CA ASP A 14 -22.59 31.56 23.91
C ASP A 14 -23.31 30.19 23.99
N LYS A 15 -23.05 29.32 23.01
CA LYS A 15 -23.59 27.95 22.99
C LYS A 15 -23.28 27.15 24.27
N GLY A 16 -22.12 27.34 24.87
CA GLY A 16 -21.71 26.67 26.10
C GLY A 16 -22.50 27.15 27.33
N GLN A 17 -22.69 28.46 27.46
CA GLN A 17 -23.51 29.07 28.51
C GLN A 17 -24.97 28.68 28.35
N LEU A 18 -25.49 28.61 27.11
CA LEU A 18 -26.84 28.14 26.84
C LEU A 18 -27.02 26.68 27.30
N ARG A 19 -26.05 25.80 27.03
CA ARG A 19 -26.05 24.41 27.52
C ARG A 19 -26.06 24.35 29.05
N LYS A 20 -25.25 25.18 29.71
CA LYS A 20 -25.23 25.29 31.18
C LYS A 20 -26.57 25.77 31.73
N LEU A 21 -27.21 26.74 31.08
CA LEU A 21 -28.52 27.25 31.48
C LEU A 21 -29.61 26.15 31.38
N ILE A 22 -29.63 25.38 30.29
CA ILE A 22 -30.56 24.27 30.11
C ILE A 22 -30.30 23.17 31.13
N SER A 23 -29.04 22.79 31.36
CA SER A 23 -28.66 21.79 32.37
C SER A 23 -29.05 22.22 33.78
N TRP A 24 -28.86 23.50 34.12
CA TRP A 24 -29.30 24.07 35.39
C TRP A 24 -30.82 23.98 35.56
N ALA A 25 -31.58 24.35 34.53
CA ALA A 25 -33.04 24.27 34.55
C ALA A 25 -33.53 22.82 34.68
N PHE A 26 -32.89 21.88 33.99
CA PHE A 26 -33.20 20.45 34.06
C PHE A 26 -33.04 19.92 35.48
N THR A 27 -31.93 20.26 36.13
CA THR A 27 -31.59 19.78 37.47
C THR A 27 -32.52 20.36 38.55
N HIS A 28 -32.90 21.65 38.45
CA HIS A 28 -33.68 22.33 39.49
C HIS A 28 -35.20 22.26 39.29
N TYR A 29 -35.68 22.19 38.04
CA TYR A 29 -37.10 22.31 37.71
C TYR A 29 -37.66 21.11 36.94
N GLY A 30 -36.83 20.13 36.60
CA GLY A 30 -37.22 18.90 35.91
C GLY A 30 -37.51 19.06 34.42
N THR A 31 -37.87 17.96 33.76
CA THR A 31 -38.00 17.85 32.30
C THR A 31 -39.08 18.76 31.72
N ALA A 32 -40.29 18.77 32.30
CA ALA A 32 -41.44 19.48 31.73
C ALA A 32 -41.23 21.00 31.65
N ARG A 33 -40.73 21.62 32.74
CA ARG A 33 -40.44 23.06 32.78
C ARG A 33 -39.27 23.43 31.88
N THR A 34 -38.27 22.57 31.81
CA THR A 34 -37.09 22.76 30.96
C THR A 34 -37.46 22.72 29.47
N ALA A 35 -38.36 21.82 29.07
CA ALA A 35 -38.87 21.76 27.70
C ALA A 35 -39.58 23.08 27.30
N VAL A 36 -40.48 23.58 28.15
CA VAL A 36 -41.15 24.87 27.92
C VAL A 36 -40.15 26.03 27.86
N MET A 37 -39.13 26.03 28.72
CA MET A 37 -38.07 27.03 28.68
C MET A 37 -37.28 26.96 27.36
N ALA A 38 -36.93 25.76 26.91
CA ALA A 38 -36.21 25.54 25.66
C ALA A 38 -37.01 26.04 24.45
N ASP A 39 -38.32 25.79 24.40
CA ASP A 39 -39.19 26.31 23.34
C ASP A 39 -39.28 27.83 23.34
N LYS A 40 -39.40 28.46 24.52
CA LYS A 40 -39.38 29.93 24.63
C LYS A 40 -38.03 30.51 24.20
N LEU A 41 -36.92 29.85 24.55
CA LEU A 41 -35.58 30.25 24.11
C LEU A 41 -35.41 30.10 22.60
N LYS A 42 -35.99 29.06 22.00
CA LYS A 42 -36.02 28.84 20.55
C LYS A 42 -36.79 29.97 19.84
N GLU A 43 -38.01 30.27 20.30
CA GLU A 43 -38.82 31.37 19.74
C GLU A 43 -38.12 32.73 19.86
N LEU A 44 -37.56 33.01 21.05
CA LEU A 44 -36.76 34.21 21.30
C LEU A 44 -35.56 34.28 20.34
N GLY A 45 -34.82 33.17 20.24
CA GLY A 45 -33.66 33.04 19.37
C GLY A 45 -34.01 33.31 17.91
N PHE A 46 -35.05 32.67 17.37
CA PHE A 46 -35.49 32.90 16.00
C PHE A 46 -35.93 34.34 15.76
N ARG A 47 -36.74 34.92 16.65
CA ARG A 47 -37.21 36.30 16.51
C ARG A 47 -36.05 37.30 16.46
N TYR A 48 -35.09 37.18 17.37
CA TYR A 48 -33.95 38.10 17.41
C TYR A 48 -32.91 37.82 16.34
N ALA A 49 -32.72 36.56 15.92
CA ALA A 49 -31.86 36.22 14.78
C ALA A 49 -32.40 36.82 13.47
N THR A 50 -33.72 36.71 13.22
CA THR A 50 -34.37 37.35 12.06
C THR A 50 -34.23 38.87 12.11
N LYS A 51 -34.43 39.48 13.30
CA LYS A 51 -34.28 40.93 13.47
C LYS A 51 -32.84 41.40 13.31
N ALA A 52 -31.86 40.59 13.72
CA ALA A 52 -30.44 40.91 13.60
C ALA A 52 -29.98 40.94 12.13
N GLY A 53 -30.65 40.19 11.24
CA GLY A 53 -30.36 40.24 9.80
C GLY A 53 -28.92 39.84 9.46
N VAL A 54 -28.33 38.93 10.23
CA VAL A 54 -26.94 38.51 10.06
C VAL A 54 -26.76 37.89 8.67
N SER A 55 -25.90 38.49 7.86
CA SER A 55 -25.54 38.06 6.52
C SER A 55 -24.03 37.86 6.42
N ILE A 56 -23.58 37.11 5.42
CA ILE A 56 -22.16 36.98 5.10
C ILE A 56 -21.90 37.55 3.71
N SER A 57 -20.97 38.49 3.65
CA SER A 57 -20.50 39.12 2.42
C SER A 57 -19.00 38.88 2.24
N VAL A 58 -18.50 39.19 1.05
CA VAL A 58 -17.06 39.13 0.79
C VAL A 58 -16.33 40.14 1.69
N ASP A 59 -16.93 41.30 1.98
CA ASP A 59 -16.30 42.35 2.78
C ASP A 59 -16.11 41.96 4.25
N ASP A 60 -16.99 41.12 4.79
CA ASP A 60 -16.87 40.58 6.16
C ASP A 60 -15.60 39.74 6.36
N LEU A 61 -15.02 39.20 5.28
CA LEU A 61 -13.79 38.40 5.31
C LEU A 61 -12.53 39.27 5.39
N MET A 62 -12.38 40.08 6.44
CA MET A 62 -11.28 41.03 6.54
C MET A 62 -9.93 40.34 6.77
N ILE A 63 -8.97 40.60 5.86
CA ILE A 63 -7.60 40.08 5.95
C ILE A 63 -6.78 41.03 6.84
N PRO A 64 -6.05 40.52 7.85
CA PRO A 64 -5.22 41.37 8.70
C PRO A 64 -4.04 41.95 7.90
N PRO A 65 -3.73 43.25 8.04
CA PRO A 65 -2.64 43.88 7.31
C PRO A 65 -1.26 43.33 7.72
N THR A 66 -1.14 42.82 8.95
CA THR A 66 0.08 42.17 9.49
C THR A 66 0.43 40.86 8.80
N LYS A 67 -0.46 40.29 7.97
CA LYS A 67 -0.22 39.04 7.23
C LYS A 67 1.05 39.12 6.37
N ARG A 68 1.21 40.18 5.58
CA ARG A 68 2.34 40.29 4.64
C ARG A 68 3.69 40.29 5.35
N SER A 69 3.81 41.09 6.41
CA SER A 69 5.05 41.16 7.20
C SER A 69 5.38 39.83 7.88
N LEU A 70 4.36 39.06 8.32
CA LEU A 70 4.58 37.74 8.91
C LEU A 70 5.06 36.72 7.89
N LEU A 71 4.51 36.74 6.67
CA LEU A 71 4.93 35.86 5.58
C LEU A 71 6.35 36.19 5.10
N GLU A 72 6.67 37.48 4.95
CA GLU A 72 8.02 37.92 4.56
C GLU A 72 9.08 37.50 5.59
N ALA A 73 8.80 37.67 6.89
CA ALA A 73 9.69 37.23 7.96
C ALA A 73 9.91 35.70 7.95
N ALA A 74 8.86 34.92 7.69
CA ALA A 74 8.94 33.46 7.58
C ALA A 74 9.77 33.04 6.34
N GLU A 75 9.58 33.71 5.20
CA GLU A 75 10.35 33.45 3.99
C GLU A 75 11.84 33.77 4.16
N GLU A 76 12.17 34.85 4.85
CA GLU A 76 13.56 35.21 5.16
C GLU A 76 14.22 34.15 6.06
N GLU A 77 13.51 33.66 7.08
CA GLU A 77 13.99 32.57 7.94
C GLU A 77 14.21 31.26 7.15
N ILE A 78 13.32 30.96 6.20
CA ILE A 78 13.46 29.78 5.33
C ILE A 78 14.63 29.93 4.37
N ARG A 79 14.83 31.10 3.75
CA ARG A 79 16.00 31.36 2.90
C ARG A 79 17.30 31.19 3.67
N ALA A 80 17.37 31.72 4.89
CA ALA A 80 18.53 31.52 5.75
C ALA A 80 18.76 30.03 6.08
N THR A 81 17.68 29.27 6.27
CA THR A 81 17.74 27.81 6.50
C THR A 81 18.23 27.07 5.25
N GLU A 82 17.78 27.46 4.05
CA GLU A 82 18.22 26.88 2.79
C GLU A 82 19.72 27.12 2.55
N THR A 83 20.22 28.34 2.84
CA THR A 83 21.65 28.64 2.75
C THR A 83 22.48 27.77 3.70
N ARG A 84 21.97 27.47 4.92
CA ARG A 84 22.64 26.54 5.84
C ARG A 84 22.64 25.11 5.31
N TYR A 85 21.57 24.70 4.63
CA TYR A 85 21.48 23.38 3.99
C TYR A 85 22.46 23.26 2.81
N GLN A 86 22.51 24.28 1.95
CA GLN A 86 23.48 24.38 0.84
C GLN A 86 24.94 24.30 1.35
N ARG A 87 25.21 24.88 2.53
CA ARG A 87 26.52 24.78 3.20
C ARG A 87 26.79 23.45 3.90
N GLY A 88 25.84 22.52 3.94
CA GLY A 88 25.95 21.25 4.65
C GLY A 88 25.99 21.38 6.18
N GLU A 89 25.58 22.52 6.74
CA GLU A 89 25.52 22.73 8.21
C GLU A 89 24.37 21.95 8.86
N ILE A 90 23.28 21.76 8.11
CA ILE A 90 22.07 21.05 8.52
C ILE A 90 21.73 19.92 7.56
N THR A 91 21.07 18.89 8.07
CA THR A 91 20.59 17.76 7.26
C THR A 91 19.25 18.06 6.58
N GLU A 92 18.89 17.30 5.55
CA GLU A 92 17.59 17.41 4.86
C GLU A 92 16.40 17.25 5.81
N VAL A 93 16.51 16.35 6.79
CA VAL A 93 15.46 16.13 7.80
C VAL A 93 15.34 17.33 8.74
N GLU A 94 16.48 17.91 9.16
CA GLU A 94 16.50 19.12 10.00
C GLU A 94 15.94 20.34 9.26
N ARG A 95 16.32 20.51 7.97
CA ARG A 95 15.78 21.54 7.07
C ARG A 95 14.27 21.43 6.97
N PHE A 96 13.77 20.26 6.60
CA PHE A 96 12.34 20.00 6.43
C PHE A 96 11.54 20.27 7.71
N GLN A 97 12.03 19.80 8.86
CA GLN A 97 11.38 20.03 10.15
C GLN A 97 11.37 21.52 10.53
N LYS A 98 12.48 22.24 10.28
CA LYS A 98 12.56 23.69 10.50
C LYS A 98 11.56 24.46 9.64
N VAL A 99 11.47 24.13 8.34
CA VAL A 99 10.50 24.73 7.41
C VAL A 99 9.06 24.52 7.88
N ILE A 100 8.70 23.29 8.28
CA ILE A 100 7.37 22.96 8.78
C ILE A 100 7.03 23.76 10.05
N ASP A 101 7.96 23.80 11.01
CA ASP A 101 7.71 24.49 12.28
C ASP A 101 7.62 26.01 12.10
N THR A 102 8.42 26.61 11.20
CA THR A 102 8.32 28.03 10.83
C THR A 102 6.95 28.34 10.20
N TRP A 103 6.46 27.51 9.27
CA TRP A 103 5.14 27.71 8.67
C TRP A 103 3.99 27.48 9.66
N ASN A 104 4.06 26.45 10.49
CA ASN A 104 3.04 26.17 11.50
C ASN A 104 2.99 27.30 12.56
N GLY A 105 4.15 27.76 13.03
CA GLY A 105 4.27 28.89 13.95
C GLY A 105 3.71 30.19 13.36
N THR A 106 4.01 30.48 12.09
CA THR A 106 3.46 31.63 11.35
C THR A 106 1.94 31.51 11.20
N SER A 107 1.42 30.31 10.94
CA SER A 107 -0.02 30.06 10.80
C SER A 107 -0.79 30.27 12.10
N GLU A 108 -0.26 29.83 13.25
CA GLU A 108 -0.87 30.09 14.56
C GLU A 108 -0.74 31.56 14.99
N ALA A 109 0.40 32.22 14.73
CA ALA A 109 0.53 33.66 14.97
C ALA A 109 -0.49 34.46 14.15
N LEU A 110 -0.68 34.11 12.88
CA LEU A 110 -1.66 34.74 12.01
C LEU A 110 -3.10 34.52 12.51
N LYS A 111 -3.41 33.36 13.06
CA LYS A 111 -4.72 33.07 13.67
C LYS A 111 -5.01 33.98 14.86
N ASP A 112 -4.03 34.19 15.75
CA ASP A 112 -4.19 35.07 16.89
C ASP A 112 -4.34 36.54 16.45
N GLU A 113 -3.56 36.97 15.45
CA GLU A 113 -3.68 38.28 14.82
C GLU A 113 -5.06 38.51 14.18
N VAL A 114 -5.62 37.51 13.50
CA VAL A 114 -6.98 37.59 12.94
C VAL A 114 -8.00 37.86 14.05
N VAL A 115 -7.89 37.17 15.20
CA VAL A 115 -8.80 37.36 16.33
C VAL A 115 -8.66 38.76 16.94
N VAL A 116 -7.43 39.24 17.11
CA VAL A 116 -7.15 40.59 17.61
C VAL A 116 -7.70 41.65 16.65
N HIS A 117 -7.50 41.45 15.34
CA HIS A 117 -7.98 42.36 14.31
C HIS A 117 -9.50 42.48 14.32
N PHE A 118 -10.26 41.38 14.37
CA PHE A 118 -11.72 41.45 14.47
C PHE A 118 -12.19 42.18 15.73
N LYS A 119 -11.54 41.96 16.88
CA LYS A 119 -11.91 42.63 18.14
C LYS A 119 -11.64 44.13 18.13
N ASN A 120 -10.59 44.58 17.43
CA ASN A 120 -10.21 45.99 17.40
C ASN A 120 -10.97 46.76 16.32
N THR A 121 -11.20 46.14 15.16
CA THR A 121 -11.76 46.81 13.99
C THR A 121 -13.29 46.75 13.97
N ASP A 122 -13.88 45.55 14.08
CA ASP A 122 -15.33 45.36 14.04
C ASP A 122 -15.77 44.12 14.85
N PRO A 123 -16.12 44.31 16.14
CA PRO A 123 -16.65 43.24 16.99
C PRO A 123 -18.03 42.70 16.54
N LEU A 124 -18.75 43.43 15.69
CA LEU A 124 -20.08 43.07 15.19
C LEU A 124 -20.02 42.39 13.81
N ASN A 125 -18.82 42.13 13.29
CA ASN A 125 -18.62 41.39 12.07
C ASN A 125 -19.33 40.03 12.14
N SER A 126 -20.11 39.71 11.11
CA SER A 126 -20.93 38.49 11.07
C SER A 126 -20.13 37.21 11.21
N VAL A 127 -18.95 37.12 10.58
CA VAL A 127 -18.07 35.94 10.62
C VAL A 127 -17.51 35.76 12.04
N TYR A 128 -17.08 36.86 12.66
CA TYR A 128 -16.63 36.86 14.05
C TYR A 128 -17.76 36.43 15.00
N MET A 129 -18.95 37.01 14.86
CA MET A 129 -20.12 36.66 15.68
C MET A 129 -20.50 35.18 15.55
N MET A 130 -20.52 34.61 14.34
CA MET A 130 -20.88 33.20 14.12
C MET A 130 -19.86 32.23 14.75
N ALA A 131 -18.56 32.51 14.58
CA ALA A 131 -17.49 31.66 15.09
C ALA A 131 -17.37 31.73 16.63
N PHE A 132 -17.39 32.93 17.22
CA PHE A 132 -17.23 33.11 18.66
C PHE A 132 -18.48 32.75 19.48
N SER A 133 -19.68 32.90 18.91
CA SER A 133 -20.91 32.40 19.56
C SER A 133 -20.98 30.87 19.60
N GLY A 134 -20.17 30.19 18.78
CA GLY A 134 -20.22 28.74 18.59
C GLY A 134 -21.45 28.26 17.82
N ALA A 135 -22.16 29.18 17.15
CA ALA A 135 -23.33 28.86 16.32
C ALA A 135 -22.92 28.03 15.10
N ARG A 136 -21.93 28.51 14.34
CA ARG A 136 -21.35 27.81 13.19
C ARG A 136 -19.98 28.38 12.88
N GLY A 137 -19.04 27.51 12.52
CA GLY A 137 -17.66 27.92 12.22
C GLY A 137 -16.71 27.67 13.40
N ASN A 138 -15.48 27.26 13.08
CA ASN A 138 -14.37 27.19 14.01
C ASN A 138 -13.36 28.31 13.68
N ILE A 139 -12.61 28.80 14.66
CA ILE A 139 -11.50 29.75 14.46
C ILE A 139 -10.51 29.22 13.42
N SER A 140 -10.25 27.91 13.40
CA SER A 140 -9.40 27.28 12.36
C SER A 140 -9.98 27.40 10.95
N GLN A 141 -11.32 27.45 10.80
CA GLN A 141 -11.97 27.66 9.50
C GLN A 141 -11.93 29.15 9.10
N VAL A 142 -12.13 30.06 10.06
CA VAL A 142 -11.95 31.50 9.85
C VAL A 142 -10.51 31.79 9.40
N ARG A 143 -9.51 31.15 10.01
CA ARG A 143 -8.10 31.21 9.59
C ARG A 143 -7.92 30.86 8.11
N GLN A 144 -8.58 29.82 7.61
CA GLN A 144 -8.47 29.43 6.19
C GLN A 144 -9.15 30.43 5.24
N LEU A 145 -10.18 31.14 5.71
CA LEU A 145 -10.90 32.13 4.89
C LEU A 145 -10.12 33.44 4.74
N VAL A 146 -9.54 33.96 5.82
CA VAL A 146 -8.91 35.31 5.85
C VAL A 146 -7.42 35.33 6.19
N GLY A 147 -6.90 34.28 6.80
CA GLY A 147 -5.49 34.17 7.16
C GLY A 147 -4.68 33.55 6.03
N MET A 148 -4.38 32.26 6.18
CA MET A 148 -3.73 31.43 5.17
C MET A 148 -4.29 30.01 5.29
N ARG A 149 -4.18 29.22 4.22
CA ARG A 149 -4.62 27.82 4.25
C ARG A 149 -3.62 26.91 4.98
N GLY A 150 -2.32 27.19 4.85
CA GLY A 150 -1.25 26.52 5.62
C GLY A 150 -0.67 25.28 4.94
N LEU A 151 -0.06 24.40 5.74
CA LEU A 151 0.53 23.15 5.29
C LEU A 151 -0.54 22.08 5.03
N MET A 152 -0.28 21.22 4.04
CA MET A 152 -1.14 20.12 3.63
C MET A 152 -0.42 18.79 3.74
N ALA A 153 -1.17 17.73 3.97
CA ALA A 153 -0.68 16.36 3.87
C ALA A 153 -1.01 15.74 2.50
N ASP A 154 -0.11 14.89 2.02
CA ASP A 154 -0.29 14.07 0.82
C ASP A 154 -1.24 12.87 1.09
N PRO A 155 -1.56 12.05 0.07
CA PRO A 155 -2.37 10.85 0.25
C PRO A 155 -1.79 9.83 1.24
N GLN A 156 -0.47 9.80 1.42
CA GLN A 156 0.26 8.92 2.33
C GLN A 156 0.20 9.44 3.78
N GLY A 157 -0.06 10.73 3.98
CA GLY A 157 -0.07 11.41 5.27
C GLY A 157 1.22 12.18 5.58
N GLU A 158 2.15 12.26 4.63
CA GLU A 158 3.35 13.06 4.73
C GLU A 158 3.03 14.54 4.46
N ILE A 159 3.71 15.43 5.18
CA ILE A 159 3.47 16.87 5.04
C ILE A 159 4.21 17.37 3.80
N ILE A 160 3.52 18.15 2.98
CA ILE A 160 4.12 18.81 1.83
C ILE A 160 4.82 20.07 2.33
N ASP A 161 6.10 20.24 1.99
CA ASP A 161 6.95 21.36 2.38
C ASP A 161 6.51 22.71 1.80
N LEU A 162 5.80 22.70 0.67
CA LEU A 162 5.22 23.87 0.03
C LEU A 162 3.87 24.25 0.68
N PRO A 163 3.80 25.34 1.48
CA PRO A 163 2.54 25.77 2.08
C PRO A 163 1.66 26.53 1.08
N ILE A 164 0.37 26.59 1.39
CA ILE A 164 -0.57 27.45 0.69
C ILE A 164 -0.67 28.78 1.46
N LYS A 165 -0.02 29.82 0.91
CA LYS A 165 0.11 31.16 1.52
C LYS A 165 -1.16 31.99 1.33
N THR A 166 -1.86 31.74 0.23
CA THR A 166 -3.13 32.38 -0.10
C THR A 166 -4.27 31.88 0.78
N ASN A 167 -5.34 32.67 0.86
CA ASN A 167 -6.59 32.31 1.53
C ASN A 167 -7.75 32.26 0.53
N PHE A 168 -8.93 31.79 0.98
CA PHE A 168 -10.09 31.68 0.09
C PHE A 168 -10.63 33.02 -0.41
N ARG A 169 -10.41 34.12 0.31
CA ARG A 169 -10.79 35.46 -0.17
C ARG A 169 -9.87 35.93 -1.31
N GLU A 170 -8.58 35.67 -1.21
CA GLU A 170 -7.55 36.03 -2.20
C GLU A 170 -7.62 35.13 -3.44
N GLY A 171 -8.06 33.88 -3.26
CA GLY A 171 -8.07 32.84 -4.29
C GLY A 171 -6.82 31.97 -4.25
N LEU A 172 -6.94 30.74 -4.73
CA LEU A 172 -5.84 29.76 -4.80
C LEU A 172 -5.30 29.69 -6.23
N THR A 173 -3.99 29.56 -6.36
CA THR A 173 -3.37 29.22 -7.66
C THR A 173 -3.70 27.77 -8.06
N VAL A 174 -3.49 27.40 -9.33
CA VAL A 174 -3.74 26.04 -9.81
C VAL A 174 -2.94 25.00 -9.01
N THR A 175 -1.66 25.28 -8.75
CA THR A 175 -0.79 24.39 -7.96
C THR A 175 -1.28 24.25 -6.52
N GLU A 176 -1.60 25.36 -5.84
CA GLU A 176 -2.14 25.34 -4.47
C GLU A 176 -3.49 24.59 -4.39
N TYR A 177 -4.35 24.74 -5.41
CA TYR A 177 -5.62 24.04 -5.48
C TYR A 177 -5.45 22.53 -5.67
N ILE A 178 -4.51 22.10 -6.52
CA ILE A 178 -4.20 20.67 -6.70
C ILE A 178 -3.64 20.07 -5.41
N ILE A 179 -2.68 20.73 -4.76
CA ILE A 179 -2.11 20.31 -3.47
C ILE A 179 -3.22 20.16 -2.42
N SER A 180 -4.12 21.15 -2.34
CA SER A 180 -5.27 21.09 -1.44
C SER A 180 -6.26 19.95 -1.77
N SER A 181 -6.32 19.51 -3.03
CA SER A 181 -7.26 18.48 -3.46
C SER A 181 -6.85 17.09 -2.97
N TYR A 182 -5.55 16.83 -2.77
CA TYR A 182 -5.06 15.57 -2.21
C TYR A 182 -5.58 15.34 -0.79
N GLY A 183 -5.38 16.31 0.10
CA GLY A 183 -5.86 16.25 1.48
C GLY A 183 -7.39 16.15 1.59
N ALA A 184 -8.12 16.92 0.75
CA ALA A 184 -9.58 16.87 0.72
C ALA A 184 -10.12 15.51 0.23
N ARG A 185 -9.54 14.95 -0.84
CA ARG A 185 -9.94 13.64 -1.38
C ARG A 185 -9.69 12.53 -0.36
N LYS A 186 -8.51 12.52 0.28
CA LYS A 186 -8.19 11.55 1.35
C LYS A 186 -9.21 11.64 2.48
N GLY A 187 -9.52 12.85 2.96
CA GLY A 187 -10.50 13.04 4.03
C GLY A 187 -11.90 12.54 3.67
N LEU A 188 -12.36 12.73 2.44
CA LEU A 188 -13.65 12.22 1.96
C LEU A 188 -13.67 10.70 1.84
N VAL A 189 -12.61 10.09 1.29
CA VAL A 189 -12.48 8.63 1.16
C VAL A 189 -12.41 7.97 2.54
N ASP A 190 -11.59 8.50 3.45
CA ASP A 190 -11.46 8.00 4.82
C ASP A 190 -12.78 8.10 5.58
N THR A 191 -13.52 9.18 5.38
CA THR A 191 -14.86 9.34 5.98
C THR A 191 -15.81 8.25 5.47
N ALA A 192 -15.82 7.97 4.18
CA ALA A 192 -16.67 6.92 3.61
C ALA A 192 -16.31 5.52 4.11
N LEU A 193 -15.02 5.17 4.14
CA LEU A 193 -14.54 3.85 4.57
C LEU A 193 -14.72 3.64 6.08
N ARG A 194 -14.24 4.56 6.91
CA ARG A 194 -14.23 4.39 8.38
C ARG A 194 -15.61 4.48 9.02
N THR A 195 -16.59 5.06 8.32
CA THR A 195 -17.99 5.05 8.78
C THR A 195 -18.52 3.61 8.84
N ALA A 196 -18.19 2.78 7.86
CA ALA A 196 -18.57 1.37 7.86
C ALA A 196 -17.93 0.61 9.04
N ASP A 197 -16.64 0.85 9.31
CA ASP A 197 -15.94 0.23 10.44
C ASP A 197 -16.51 0.63 11.80
N SER A 198 -16.86 1.91 11.96
CA SER A 198 -17.47 2.42 13.20
C SER A 198 -18.87 1.82 13.42
N GLY A 199 -19.66 1.69 12.34
CA GLY A 199 -20.95 1.01 12.37
C GLY A 199 -20.83 -0.48 12.71
N TYR A 200 -19.85 -1.16 12.10
CA TYR A 200 -19.55 -2.57 12.39
C TYR A 200 -19.11 -2.77 13.85
N LEU A 201 -18.24 -1.91 14.39
CA LEU A 201 -17.86 -1.93 15.81
C LEU A 201 -19.08 -1.77 16.71
N THR A 202 -19.98 -0.83 16.39
CA THR A 202 -21.21 -0.61 17.16
C THR A 202 -22.08 -1.86 17.18
N ARG A 203 -22.25 -2.53 16.02
CA ARG A 203 -22.98 -3.80 15.93
C ARG A 203 -22.35 -4.87 16.83
N ARG A 204 -21.02 -5.06 16.77
CA ARG A 204 -20.33 -6.03 17.64
C ARG A 204 -20.48 -5.71 19.12
N LEU A 205 -20.44 -4.43 19.49
CA LEU A 205 -20.66 -4.00 20.87
C LEU A 205 -22.08 -4.34 21.33
N VAL A 206 -23.09 -4.14 20.47
CA VAL A 206 -24.48 -4.53 20.76
C VAL A 206 -24.60 -6.04 20.89
N ASP A 207 -24.05 -6.82 19.96
CA ASP A 207 -24.11 -8.29 19.99
C ASP A 207 -23.52 -8.86 21.29
N VAL A 208 -22.45 -8.28 21.82
CA VAL A 208 -21.80 -8.72 23.07
C VAL A 208 -22.55 -8.26 24.33
N SER A 209 -23.26 -7.12 24.26
CA SER A 209 -23.83 -6.47 25.45
C SER A 209 -25.36 -6.54 25.54
N GLN A 210 -26.06 -7.07 24.53
CA GLN A 210 -27.53 -7.10 24.47
C GLN A 210 -28.19 -7.79 25.67
N ASP A 211 -27.53 -8.77 26.28
CA ASP A 211 -28.05 -9.53 27.42
C ASP A 211 -27.92 -8.79 28.78
N VAL A 212 -27.19 -7.67 28.82
CA VAL A 212 -26.93 -6.91 30.05
C VAL A 212 -28.09 -5.97 30.36
N ILE A 213 -28.95 -6.40 31.29
CA ILE A 213 -30.16 -5.70 31.73
C ILE A 213 -30.12 -5.52 33.26
N ILE A 214 -30.76 -4.46 33.76
CA ILE A 214 -30.95 -4.27 35.21
C ILE A 214 -32.07 -5.19 35.72
N ARG A 215 -31.76 -6.18 36.56
CA ARG A 215 -32.75 -7.17 37.03
C ARG A 215 -33.06 -7.10 38.53
N GLU A 216 -32.17 -6.55 39.33
CA GLU A 216 -32.29 -6.52 40.79
C GLU A 216 -31.83 -5.18 41.37
N PHE A 217 -32.30 -4.84 42.58
CA PHE A 217 -31.93 -3.59 43.24
C PHE A 217 -30.49 -3.62 43.75
N ASP A 218 -30.11 -4.65 44.50
CA ASP A 218 -28.78 -4.81 45.08
C ASP A 218 -28.34 -6.27 45.01
N CYS A 219 -27.12 -6.51 44.52
CA CYS A 219 -26.48 -7.83 44.46
C CYS A 219 -25.78 -8.22 45.78
N GLY A 220 -25.72 -7.32 46.76
CA GLY A 220 -25.10 -7.57 48.07
C GLY A 220 -23.57 -7.45 48.11
N THR A 221 -22.90 -7.29 46.96
CA THR A 221 -21.43 -7.20 46.91
C THR A 221 -20.88 -6.06 47.77
N THR A 222 -19.80 -6.35 48.49
CA THR A 222 -18.97 -5.35 49.20
C THR A 222 -17.82 -4.85 48.33
N ARG A 223 -17.60 -5.46 47.16
CA ARG A 223 -16.49 -5.11 46.27
C ARG A 223 -16.80 -3.83 45.50
N GLY A 224 -15.83 -2.91 45.50
CA GLY A 224 -15.89 -1.65 44.76
C GLY A 224 -14.58 -1.36 44.05
N ILE A 225 -14.57 -0.29 43.25
CA ILE A 225 -13.39 0.19 42.54
C ILE A 225 -12.99 1.56 43.14
N PRO A 226 -11.71 1.76 43.47
CA PRO A 226 -11.23 3.06 43.89
C PRO A 226 -11.25 4.05 42.71
N VAL A 227 -11.95 5.17 42.88
CA VAL A 227 -12.04 6.24 41.89
C VAL A 227 -11.21 7.43 42.36
N ARG A 228 -10.26 7.85 41.51
CA ARG A 228 -9.39 9.02 41.71
C ARG A 228 -9.52 10.01 40.55
N ALA A 229 -9.06 11.24 40.73
CA ALA A 229 -8.95 12.19 39.61
C ALA A 229 -8.07 11.63 38.48
N MET A 230 -8.44 11.86 37.22
CA MET A 230 -7.66 11.41 36.07
C MET A 230 -6.60 12.46 35.73
N THR A 231 -5.33 12.12 35.89
CA THR A 231 -4.18 13.01 35.67
C THR A 231 -3.30 12.48 34.56
N GLU A 232 -2.88 13.37 33.65
CA GLU A 232 -1.86 13.10 32.64
C GLU A 232 -0.67 14.03 32.89
N GLY A 233 0.46 13.47 33.30
CA GLY A 233 1.59 14.25 33.80
C GLY A 233 1.19 15.08 35.03
N GLY A 234 1.31 16.42 34.93
CA GLY A 234 0.92 17.37 35.96
C GLY A 234 -0.47 17.99 35.80
N LYS A 235 -1.21 17.66 34.73
CA LYS A 235 -2.52 18.27 34.42
C LYS A 235 -3.65 17.33 34.82
N ILE A 236 -4.63 17.84 35.56
CA ILE A 236 -5.86 17.12 35.88
C ILE A 236 -6.78 17.21 34.64
N LEU A 237 -7.04 16.08 33.98
CA LEU A 237 -7.95 16.00 32.84
C LEU A 237 -9.41 15.96 33.28
N ILE A 238 -9.73 15.07 34.24
CA ILE A 238 -11.08 14.90 34.77
C ILE A 238 -11.03 14.95 36.31
N PRO A 239 -11.66 15.95 36.94
CA PRO A 239 -11.76 16.04 38.39
C PRO A 239 -12.50 14.86 39.02
N LEU A 240 -12.22 14.57 40.29
CA LEU A 240 -12.86 13.48 41.03
C LEU A 240 -14.39 13.65 41.09
N ALA A 241 -14.88 14.86 41.37
CA ALA A 241 -16.31 15.17 41.47
C ALA A 241 -17.09 14.75 40.21
N GLN A 242 -16.55 15.05 39.03
CA GLN A 242 -17.18 14.68 37.76
C GLN A 242 -17.17 13.17 37.50
N ARG A 243 -16.15 12.44 38.00
CA ARG A 243 -16.08 10.98 37.87
C ARG A 243 -17.03 10.24 38.81
N LEU A 244 -17.35 10.84 39.96
CA LEU A 244 -18.23 10.27 40.97
C LEU A 244 -19.71 10.50 40.68
N LEU A 245 -20.05 11.53 39.89
CA LEU A 245 -21.43 11.89 39.57
C LEU A 245 -22.23 10.68 39.07
N GLY A 246 -23.36 10.39 39.73
CA GLY A 246 -24.27 9.32 39.38
C GLY A 246 -23.82 7.90 39.76
N ARG A 247 -22.66 7.74 40.42
CA ARG A 247 -22.22 6.46 40.97
C ARG A 247 -22.74 6.26 42.40
N VAL A 248 -22.67 5.01 42.88
CA VAL A 248 -23.04 4.64 44.24
C VAL A 248 -21.80 4.31 45.05
N ILE A 249 -21.75 4.78 46.29
CA ILE A 249 -20.62 4.59 47.20
C ILE A 249 -20.60 3.15 47.75
N ALA A 250 -19.43 2.51 47.72
CA ALA A 250 -19.25 1.14 48.24
C ALA A 250 -18.82 1.12 49.71
N GLU A 251 -18.06 2.12 50.17
CA GLU A 251 -17.54 2.27 51.53
C GLU A 251 -17.81 3.68 52.07
N ASP A 252 -18.08 3.82 53.37
CA ASP A 252 -18.38 5.12 53.97
C ASP A 252 -17.28 6.16 53.68
N VAL A 253 -17.67 7.30 53.10
CA VAL A 253 -16.74 8.38 52.78
C VAL A 253 -16.56 9.25 54.02
N ILE A 254 -15.35 9.25 54.58
CA ILE A 254 -15.01 9.93 55.82
C ILE A 254 -14.19 11.18 55.50
N HIS A 255 -14.49 12.29 56.18
CA HIS A 255 -13.71 13.51 56.06
C HIS A 255 -12.30 13.31 56.65
N PRO A 256 -11.21 13.63 55.93
CA PRO A 256 -9.84 13.33 56.37
C PRO A 256 -9.45 14.03 57.69
N THR A 257 -9.89 15.28 57.89
CA THR A 257 -9.61 16.07 59.09
C THR A 257 -10.61 15.87 60.24
N THR A 258 -11.93 15.96 59.97
CA THR A 258 -12.97 15.94 61.03
C THR A 258 -13.41 14.52 61.43
N LYS A 259 -13.08 13.51 60.62
CA LYS A 259 -13.53 12.11 60.76
C LYS A 259 -15.06 11.93 60.75
N GLU A 260 -15.81 12.94 60.32
CA GLU A 260 -17.25 12.83 60.12
C GLU A 260 -17.55 12.03 58.84
N VAL A 261 -18.63 11.25 58.85
CA VAL A 261 -19.11 10.51 57.68
C VAL A 261 -19.85 11.50 56.76
N ILE A 262 -19.27 11.76 55.59
CA ILE A 262 -19.85 12.64 54.56
C ILE A 262 -20.99 11.91 53.85
N ALA A 263 -20.77 10.65 53.50
CA ALA A 263 -21.74 9.84 52.79
C ALA A 263 -21.64 8.36 53.22
N PRO A 264 -22.73 7.74 53.68
CA PRO A 264 -22.74 6.33 54.03
C PRO A 264 -22.75 5.44 52.79
N ARG A 265 -22.40 4.16 52.98
CA ARG A 265 -22.48 3.10 51.95
C ARG A 265 -23.85 3.07 51.28
N ASN A 266 -23.85 2.71 49.99
CA ASN A 266 -25.02 2.63 49.11
C ASN A 266 -25.71 3.98 48.84
N THR A 267 -25.09 5.11 49.21
CA THR A 267 -25.60 6.44 48.83
C THR A 267 -25.25 6.77 47.38
N PRO A 268 -26.22 7.15 46.53
CA PRO A 268 -25.95 7.65 45.19
C PRO A 268 -25.38 9.08 45.24
N VAL A 269 -24.37 9.37 44.42
CA VAL A 269 -23.69 10.66 44.41
C VAL A 269 -24.40 11.64 43.48
N CYS A 270 -24.99 12.69 44.06
CA CYS A 270 -25.52 13.86 43.35
C CYS A 270 -24.47 14.98 43.21
N ASP A 271 -24.80 16.04 42.45
CA ASP A 271 -23.90 17.18 42.22
C ASP A 271 -23.49 17.88 43.54
N ASP A 272 -24.45 18.05 44.45
CA ASP A 272 -24.20 18.66 45.77
C ASP A 272 -23.22 17.80 46.61
N LEU A 273 -23.46 16.49 46.66
CA LEU A 273 -22.61 15.55 47.40
C LEU A 273 -21.21 15.45 46.78
N ALA A 274 -21.11 15.46 45.45
CA ALA A 274 -19.83 15.49 44.74
C ALA A 274 -19.03 16.77 45.05
N ALA A 275 -19.72 17.92 45.16
CA ALA A 275 -19.11 19.18 45.56
C ALA A 275 -18.67 19.18 47.02
N GLU A 276 -19.44 18.56 47.93
CA GLU A 276 -19.05 18.38 49.33
C GLU A 276 -17.81 17.49 49.48
N ILE A 277 -17.77 16.35 48.79
CA ILE A 277 -16.59 15.44 48.76
C ILE A 277 -15.36 16.18 48.23
N HIS A 278 -15.53 17.02 47.20
CA HIS A 278 -14.43 17.80 46.66
C HIS A 278 -13.93 18.87 47.64
N LYS A 279 -14.83 19.59 48.31
CA LYS A 279 -14.48 20.59 49.34
C LYS A 279 -13.80 19.98 50.56
N ALA A 280 -14.18 18.76 50.93
CA ALA A 280 -13.56 17.99 52.01
C ALA A 280 -12.11 17.55 51.71
N GLY A 281 -11.64 17.71 50.47
CA GLY A 281 -10.27 17.38 50.08
C GLY A 281 -10.01 15.87 49.96
N VAL A 282 -11.06 15.06 49.77
CA VAL A 282 -10.93 13.61 49.59
C VAL A 282 -10.29 13.30 48.24
N THR A 283 -9.22 12.50 48.23
CA THR A 283 -8.46 12.16 47.02
C THR A 283 -8.96 10.92 46.29
N GLU A 284 -9.59 10.00 47.03
CA GLU A 284 -10.00 8.68 46.56
C GLU A 284 -11.31 8.27 47.22
N VAL A 285 -12.24 7.74 46.43
CA VAL A 285 -13.54 7.23 46.90
C VAL A 285 -13.78 5.86 46.28
N VAL A 286 -14.11 4.87 47.11
CA VAL A 286 -14.46 3.52 46.64
C VAL A 286 -15.93 3.51 46.20
N ALA A 287 -16.16 3.33 44.90
CA ALA A 287 -17.50 3.31 44.31
C ALA A 287 -17.86 1.91 43.82
N ARG A 288 -19.15 1.56 43.83
CA ARG A 288 -19.65 0.33 43.22
C ARG A 288 -19.48 0.40 41.69
N SER A 289 -19.35 -0.76 41.07
CA SER A 289 -19.10 -0.88 39.63
C SER A 289 -19.86 -2.07 39.04
N PRO A 290 -20.26 -2.01 37.76
CA PRO A 290 -20.78 -3.17 37.05
C PRO A 290 -19.78 -4.34 36.99
N LEU A 291 -18.46 -4.06 36.99
CA LEU A 291 -17.41 -5.08 36.93
C LEU A 291 -17.30 -5.91 38.21
N THR A 292 -17.72 -5.36 39.35
CA THR A 292 -17.70 -6.05 40.66
C THR A 292 -19.06 -6.59 41.06
N CYS A 293 -20.04 -6.55 40.15
CA CYS A 293 -21.39 -7.01 40.39
C CYS A 293 -21.45 -8.54 40.44
N GLU A 294 -22.24 -9.08 41.37
CA GLU A 294 -22.44 -10.53 41.56
C GLU A 294 -23.78 -11.01 41.00
N ALA A 295 -24.52 -10.12 40.34
CA ALA A 295 -25.77 -10.42 39.65
C ALA A 295 -25.52 -11.40 38.48
N ALA A 296 -26.29 -12.48 38.39
CA ALA A 296 -26.12 -13.48 37.35
C ALA A 296 -26.56 -12.95 35.97
N ARG A 297 -25.64 -12.88 35.00
CA ARG A 297 -25.88 -12.42 33.62
C ARG A 297 -26.68 -11.10 33.55
N SER A 298 -26.48 -10.22 34.53
CA SER A 298 -27.19 -8.94 34.67
C SER A 298 -26.37 -8.00 35.53
N VAL A 299 -26.86 -6.78 35.73
CA VAL A 299 -26.25 -5.80 36.65
C VAL A 299 -27.32 -5.31 37.62
N CYS A 300 -26.97 -5.13 38.89
CA CYS A 300 -27.91 -4.56 39.86
C CYS A 300 -27.95 -3.03 39.78
N GLN A 301 -29.06 -2.44 40.24
CA GLN A 301 -29.30 -1.00 40.25
C GLN A 301 -28.16 -0.22 40.95
N HIS A 302 -27.68 -0.72 42.09
CA HIS A 302 -26.62 -0.07 42.87
C HIS A 302 -25.23 -0.17 42.24
N CYS A 303 -24.94 -1.24 41.49
CA CYS A 303 -23.67 -1.37 40.78
C CYS A 303 -23.59 -0.51 39.53
N TYR A 304 -24.73 -0.23 38.88
CA TYR A 304 -24.81 0.68 37.73
C TYR A 304 -24.90 2.15 38.17
N GLY A 305 -25.82 2.47 39.08
CA GLY A 305 -26.07 3.84 39.56
C GLY A 305 -27.17 4.56 38.78
N TRP A 306 -26.88 5.78 38.33
CA TRP A 306 -27.85 6.63 37.65
C TRP A 306 -28.02 6.31 36.16
N SER A 307 -29.26 6.40 35.68
CA SER A 307 -29.51 6.63 34.26
C SER A 307 -29.17 8.09 33.93
N LEU A 308 -28.13 8.30 33.12
CA LEU A 308 -27.63 9.62 32.73
C LEU A 308 -28.68 10.42 31.91
N ALA A 309 -29.67 9.74 31.32
CA ALA A 309 -30.77 10.38 30.59
C ALA A 309 -31.76 11.09 31.52
N HIS A 310 -31.97 10.55 32.72
CA HIS A 310 -32.98 11.04 33.68
C HIS A 310 -32.38 11.67 34.93
N ALA A 311 -31.05 11.54 35.13
CA ALA A 311 -30.33 11.99 36.33
C ALA A 311 -30.94 11.42 37.63
N LYS A 312 -31.37 10.17 37.58
CA LYS A 312 -31.95 9.40 38.69
C LYS A 312 -31.40 7.98 38.65
N MET A 313 -31.60 7.21 39.72
CA MET A 313 -31.29 5.77 39.74
C MET A 313 -31.96 5.07 38.55
N VAL A 314 -31.22 4.16 37.91
CA VAL A 314 -31.67 3.38 36.75
C VAL A 314 -32.90 2.53 37.08
N ASP A 315 -33.85 2.37 36.15
CA ASP A 315 -35.06 1.59 36.41
C ASP A 315 -34.80 0.07 36.22
N LEU A 316 -35.60 -0.76 36.90
CA LEU A 316 -35.57 -2.21 36.69
C LEU A 316 -36.10 -2.52 35.27
N GLY A 317 -35.38 -3.39 34.55
CA GLY A 317 -35.68 -3.76 33.17
C GLY A 317 -34.99 -2.91 32.12
N GLU A 318 -34.23 -1.87 32.49
CA GLU A 318 -33.51 -1.03 31.54
C GLU A 318 -32.35 -1.81 30.87
N ALA A 319 -32.31 -1.80 29.53
CA ALA A 319 -31.32 -2.49 28.72
C ALA A 319 -29.99 -1.71 28.64
N VAL A 320 -29.30 -1.62 29.78
CA VAL A 320 -28.08 -0.81 29.94
C VAL A 320 -26.93 -1.24 29.01
N GLY A 321 -26.86 -2.51 28.61
CA GLY A 321 -25.87 -2.99 27.64
C GLY A 321 -26.01 -2.33 26.27
N ILE A 322 -27.23 -2.30 25.72
CA ILE A 322 -27.52 -1.65 24.43
C ILE A 322 -27.23 -0.15 24.51
N ILE A 323 -27.63 0.50 25.60
CA ILE A 323 -27.37 1.94 25.82
C ILE A 323 -25.86 2.21 25.86
N ALA A 324 -25.09 1.38 26.55
CA ALA A 324 -23.64 1.51 26.63
C ALA A 324 -22.96 1.31 25.27
N ALA A 325 -23.37 0.30 24.49
CA ALA A 325 -22.84 0.05 23.15
C ALA A 325 -23.08 1.25 22.21
N GLN A 326 -24.29 1.80 22.21
CA GLN A 326 -24.63 2.99 21.40
C GLN A 326 -23.87 4.24 21.86
N SER A 327 -23.73 4.42 23.18
CA SER A 327 -23.00 5.56 23.77
C SER A 327 -21.50 5.56 23.44
N ILE A 328 -20.96 4.43 22.97
CA ILE A 328 -19.59 4.32 22.44
C ILE A 328 -19.61 4.45 20.91
N GLY A 329 -20.51 3.74 20.25
CA GLY A 329 -20.58 3.62 18.79
C GLY A 329 -20.98 4.90 18.06
N GLU A 330 -22.02 5.60 18.52
CA GLU A 330 -22.49 6.84 17.88
C GLU A 330 -21.43 7.95 17.97
N PRO A 331 -20.81 8.25 19.14
CA PRO A 331 -19.71 9.20 19.19
C PRO A 331 -18.49 8.76 18.38
N GLY A 332 -18.17 7.46 18.34
CA GLY A 332 -17.09 6.92 17.52
C GLY A 332 -17.28 7.23 16.03
N THR A 333 -18.49 6.97 15.52
CA THR A 333 -18.86 7.29 14.13
C THR A 333 -18.85 8.80 13.88
N GLN A 334 -19.32 9.59 14.85
CA GLN A 334 -19.28 11.05 14.74
C GLN A 334 -17.86 11.59 14.72
N LEU A 335 -16.94 11.02 15.51
CA LEU A 335 -15.54 11.42 15.55
C LEU A 335 -14.85 11.09 14.23
N THR A 336 -15.04 9.89 13.69
CA THR A 336 -14.45 9.50 12.39
C THR A 336 -14.95 10.38 11.25
N MET A 337 -16.24 10.72 11.23
CA MET A 337 -16.78 11.71 10.29
C MET A 337 -16.23 13.12 10.55
N ARG A 338 -15.91 13.47 11.80
CA ARG A 338 -15.50 14.83 12.18
C ARG A 338 -14.00 15.14 12.08
N THR A 339 -13.13 14.17 12.26
CA THR A 339 -11.68 14.45 12.33
C THR A 339 -11.03 14.68 10.98
N PHE A 340 -11.57 14.12 9.89
CA PHE A 340 -10.90 14.09 8.60
C PHE A 340 -11.46 15.07 7.56
N HIS A 341 -12.58 15.73 7.84
CA HIS A 341 -13.14 16.77 6.96
C HIS A 341 -12.43 18.13 7.10
N THR A 342 -11.41 18.26 7.95
CA THR A 342 -10.55 19.45 8.00
C THR A 342 -9.66 19.61 6.76
N GLY A 343 -9.74 18.65 5.81
CA GLY A 343 -9.19 18.79 4.46
C GLY A 343 -7.69 18.56 4.37
N GLY A 344 -7.10 17.77 5.28
CA GLY A 344 -5.66 17.49 5.31
C GLY A 344 -4.80 18.65 5.82
N VAL A 345 -5.40 19.70 6.40
CA VAL A 345 -4.67 20.83 7.00
C VAL A 345 -3.94 20.35 8.24
N PHE A 346 -2.62 20.48 8.24
CA PHE A 346 -1.78 20.13 9.38
C PHE A 346 -1.93 21.17 10.50
N THR A 347 -2.16 20.70 11.72
CA THR A 347 -2.09 21.51 12.94
C THR A 347 -1.29 20.74 13.97
N GLY A 348 0.02 20.94 13.97
CA GLY A 348 0.91 20.35 14.98
C GLY A 348 0.79 21.10 16.30
N GLU A 349 0.80 20.36 17.43
CA GLU A 349 0.99 20.98 18.75
C GLU A 349 2.40 21.55 18.83
N VAL A 350 2.52 22.88 18.84
CA VAL A 350 3.80 23.56 19.03
C VAL A 350 4.18 23.44 20.51
N ALA A 351 5.36 22.90 20.81
CA ALA A 351 5.85 22.87 22.17
C ALA A 351 5.96 24.29 22.73
N GLN A 352 5.70 24.45 24.03
CA GLN A 352 5.60 25.78 24.62
C GLN A 352 6.96 26.47 24.59
N GLN A 353 7.07 27.50 23.74
CA GLN A 353 8.26 28.35 23.66
C GLN A 353 8.22 29.39 24.78
N VAL A 354 9.24 29.39 25.63
CA VAL A 354 9.43 30.42 26.66
C VAL A 354 10.41 31.46 26.13
N ARG A 355 9.90 32.67 25.90
CA ARG A 355 10.70 33.84 25.51
C ARG A 355 10.96 34.75 26.70
N SER A 356 12.09 35.45 26.67
CA SER A 356 12.48 36.42 27.69
C SER A 356 11.55 37.63 27.69
N LYS A 357 10.98 37.99 28.85
CA LYS A 357 10.13 39.20 28.98
C LYS A 357 10.96 40.44 29.31
N THR A 358 12.14 40.26 29.87
CA THR A 358 13.05 41.32 30.32
C THR A 358 14.46 41.06 29.83
N GLU A 359 15.31 42.09 29.82
CA GLU A 359 16.74 41.89 29.63
C GLU A 359 17.39 41.44 30.93
N GLY A 360 18.23 40.41 30.86
CA GLY A 360 18.79 39.82 32.07
C GLY A 360 19.92 38.83 31.81
N THR A 361 20.44 38.27 32.89
CA THR A 361 21.44 37.20 32.88
C THR A 361 20.80 35.93 33.42
N ILE A 362 21.04 34.81 32.75
CA ILE A 362 20.45 33.52 33.10
C ILE A 362 21.30 32.80 34.13
N ARG A 363 20.63 32.29 35.17
CA ARG A 363 21.21 31.35 36.14
C ARG A 363 20.46 30.03 36.13
N LEU A 364 21.18 28.98 35.77
CA LEU A 364 20.77 27.59 35.90
C LEU A 364 21.24 27.06 37.26
N PRO A 365 20.32 26.53 38.09
CA PRO A 365 20.71 25.97 39.37
C PRO A 365 21.56 24.71 39.18
N ARG A 366 22.59 24.52 40.03
CA ARG A 366 23.49 23.34 40.00
C ARG A 366 22.78 21.98 40.09
N LYS A 367 21.52 21.95 40.55
CA LYS A 367 20.68 20.73 40.61
C LYS A 367 20.08 20.35 39.24
N LEU A 368 20.07 21.25 38.27
CA LEU A 368 19.53 20.99 36.94
C LEU A 368 20.59 20.26 36.10
N ARG A 369 20.36 18.96 35.87
CA ARG A 369 21.22 18.16 34.98
C ARG A 369 20.87 18.44 33.53
N THR A 370 21.87 18.87 32.76
CA THR A 370 21.77 19.11 31.32
C THR A 370 22.83 18.34 30.56
N ARG A 371 22.52 17.96 29.31
CA ARG A 371 23.46 17.36 28.36
C ARG A 371 23.44 18.13 27.04
N THR A 372 24.54 18.15 26.31
CA THR A 372 24.55 18.69 24.95
C THR A 372 23.66 17.83 24.05
N TYR A 373 22.88 18.48 23.20
CA TYR A 373 21.89 17.84 22.34
C TYR A 373 21.72 18.69 21.08
N ARG A 374 21.88 18.06 19.93
CA ARG A 374 21.54 18.69 18.65
C ARG A 374 20.02 18.68 18.49
N THR A 375 19.45 19.85 18.33
CA THR A 375 18.00 20.02 18.18
C THR A 375 17.51 19.44 16.86
N ARG A 376 16.18 19.28 16.74
CA ARG A 376 15.52 18.91 15.47
C ARG A 376 15.74 19.94 14.34
N HIS A 377 16.33 21.08 14.66
CA HIS A 377 16.60 22.20 13.76
C HIS A 377 18.08 22.31 13.38
N GLY A 378 18.93 21.37 13.83
CA GLY A 378 20.38 21.41 13.57
C GLY A 378 21.17 22.36 14.45
N GLU A 379 20.55 22.99 15.45
CA GLU A 379 21.23 23.88 16.41
C GLU A 379 21.68 23.10 17.65
N ASP A 380 22.83 23.46 18.21
CA ASP A 380 23.31 22.90 19.47
C ASP A 380 22.58 23.53 20.67
N ALA A 381 22.00 22.68 21.51
CA ALA A 381 21.24 23.08 22.69
C ALA A 381 21.53 22.19 23.89
N LEU A 382 20.96 22.54 25.03
CA LEU A 382 21.05 21.77 26.28
C LEU A 382 19.74 21.04 26.55
N TYR A 383 19.79 19.72 26.69
CA TYR A 383 18.63 18.88 27.02
C TYR A 383 18.51 18.68 28.54
N VAL A 384 17.32 18.93 29.09
CA VAL A 384 17.04 18.85 30.53
C VAL A 384 16.71 17.41 30.94
N GLU A 385 17.53 16.82 31.82
CA GLU A 385 17.35 15.45 32.32
C GLU A 385 16.44 15.36 33.55
N ALA A 386 16.28 16.45 34.30
CA ALA A 386 15.50 16.50 35.53
C ALA A 386 14.69 17.81 35.62
N ASN A 387 13.48 17.74 36.17
CA ASN A 387 12.66 18.93 36.41
C ASN A 387 13.43 19.96 37.24
N GLY A 388 13.31 21.23 36.89
CA GLY A 388 13.93 22.31 37.65
C GLY A 388 13.40 23.68 37.25
N ILE A 389 14.06 24.72 37.76
CA ILE A 389 13.65 26.11 37.58
C ILE A 389 14.86 26.87 37.04
N ILE A 390 14.65 27.69 36.02
CA ILE A 390 15.66 28.59 35.46
C ILE A 390 15.32 30.00 35.91
N ASN A 391 16.30 30.72 36.45
CA ASN A 391 16.09 32.07 36.94
C ASN A 391 16.71 33.08 35.98
N LEU A 392 15.89 34.03 35.53
CA LEU A 392 16.37 35.18 34.78
C LEU A 392 16.53 36.37 35.75
N GLU A 393 17.78 36.80 35.96
CA GLU A 393 18.10 37.97 36.77
C GLU A 393 18.08 39.22 35.89
N PRO A 394 17.17 40.19 36.09
CA PRO A 394 17.12 41.38 35.26
C PRO A 394 18.37 42.25 35.42
N LYS A 395 18.75 42.95 34.35
CA LYS A 395 19.88 43.90 34.40
C LYS A 395 19.56 45.03 35.39
N LYS A 396 20.44 45.26 36.37
CA LYS A 396 20.31 46.33 37.37
C LYS A 396 20.50 47.71 36.72
N ASP A 397 19.45 48.28 36.14
CA ASP A 397 19.38 49.71 35.81
C ASP A 397 18.53 50.42 36.87
N GLY A 398 19.20 51.00 37.88
CA GLY A 398 18.81 52.18 38.67
C GLY A 398 17.42 52.35 39.32
N SER A 399 16.40 51.55 39.01
CA SER A 399 15.03 51.74 39.51
C SER A 399 14.35 50.40 39.79
N GLY A 400 14.22 50.08 41.09
CA GLY A 400 13.36 49.02 41.63
C GLY A 400 13.88 47.58 41.47
N ASP A 401 13.71 46.78 42.53
CA ASP A 401 13.79 45.31 42.48
C ASP A 401 12.76 44.82 41.47
N LYS A 402 13.19 44.58 40.22
CA LYS A 402 12.38 43.85 39.24
C LYS A 402 12.43 42.38 39.66
N GLU A 403 11.27 41.79 39.94
CA GLU A 403 11.15 40.39 40.35
C GLU A 403 11.86 39.46 39.36
N HIS A 404 12.56 38.46 39.90
CA HIS A 404 13.18 37.40 39.13
C HIS A 404 12.10 36.65 38.33
N GLN A 405 12.31 36.49 37.03
CA GLN A 405 11.42 35.63 36.24
C GLN A 405 11.87 34.18 36.44
N GLU A 406 11.10 33.43 37.23
CA GLU A 406 11.27 31.98 37.40
C GLU A 406 10.59 31.23 36.25
N ILE A 407 11.35 30.36 35.58
CA ILE A 407 10.88 29.55 34.45
C ILE A 407 10.95 28.08 34.86
N HIS A 408 9.80 27.45 35.02
CA HIS A 408 9.72 26.02 35.30
C HIS A 408 10.01 25.20 34.03
N VAL A 409 11.01 24.33 34.10
CA VAL A 409 11.38 23.41 33.02
C VAL A 409 11.19 21.96 33.45
N THR A 410 10.58 21.18 32.58
CA THR A 410 10.33 19.75 32.80
C THR A 410 11.43 18.91 32.14
N GLN A 411 11.63 17.68 32.63
CA GLN A 411 12.47 16.68 31.99
C GLN A 411 12.02 16.50 30.53
N GLY A 412 12.96 16.58 29.60
CA GLY A 412 12.69 16.52 28.17
C GLY A 412 12.65 17.87 27.46
N SER A 413 12.70 18.98 28.20
CA SER A 413 12.78 20.33 27.65
C SER A 413 14.15 20.61 27.02
N THR A 414 14.15 21.48 26.00
CA THR A 414 15.35 21.93 25.29
C THR A 414 15.66 23.37 25.69
N LEU A 415 16.90 23.67 26.07
CA LEU A 415 17.36 25.01 26.45
C LEU A 415 18.33 25.55 25.41
N TYR A 416 18.05 26.74 24.92
CA TYR A 416 18.87 27.44 23.90
C TYR A 416 19.90 28.37 24.52
N VAL A 417 20.02 28.36 25.84
CA VAL A 417 20.78 29.34 26.63
C VAL A 417 21.74 28.67 27.59
N HIS A 418 22.90 29.29 27.77
CA HIS A 418 23.96 28.82 28.66
C HIS A 418 24.00 29.60 29.99
N GLU A 419 24.68 29.02 30.99
CA GLU A 419 24.93 29.66 32.28
C GLU A 419 25.64 31.02 32.09
N GLY A 420 25.07 32.08 32.67
CA GLY A 420 25.66 33.42 32.61
C GLY A 420 25.45 34.15 31.28
N GLN A 421 24.69 33.59 30.33
CA GLN A 421 24.38 34.27 29.07
C GLN A 421 23.48 35.48 29.31
N LYS A 422 23.84 36.61 28.70
CA LYS A 422 23.00 37.82 28.66
C LYS A 422 21.96 37.66 27.58
N VAL A 423 20.69 37.86 27.93
CA VAL A 423 19.56 37.73 27.01
C VAL A 423 18.82 39.04 26.80
N LYS A 424 18.36 39.23 25.56
CA LYS A 424 17.54 40.39 25.16
C LYS A 424 16.05 40.08 25.33
N ILE A 425 15.23 41.14 25.36
CA ILE A 425 13.76 40.99 25.34
C ILE A 425 13.35 40.22 24.08
N GLY A 426 12.48 39.23 24.24
CA GLY A 426 11.96 38.41 23.15
C GLY A 426 12.84 37.23 22.73
N GLN A 427 14.05 37.07 23.29
CA GLN A 427 14.93 35.95 22.98
C GLN A 427 14.34 34.62 23.49
N LEU A 428 14.42 33.57 22.67
CA LEU A 428 13.98 32.21 23.04
C LEU A 428 14.93 31.63 24.09
N LEU A 429 14.37 31.19 25.22
CA LEU A 429 15.13 30.65 26.35
C LEU A 429 15.05 29.13 26.40
N ALA A 430 13.82 28.61 26.31
CA ALA A 430 13.54 27.18 26.45
C ALA A 430 12.31 26.78 25.63
N GLU A 431 12.32 25.56 25.14
CA GLU A 431 11.15 24.86 24.62
C GLU A 431 10.74 23.80 25.65
N VAL A 432 9.64 24.05 26.36
CA VAL A 432 9.20 23.22 27.48
C VAL A 432 8.36 22.06 26.95
N ALA A 433 8.76 20.83 27.29
CA ALA A 433 8.02 19.64 26.92
C ALA A 433 6.68 19.57 27.67
N LEU A 434 5.57 19.54 26.93
CA LEU A 434 4.19 19.51 27.45
C LEU A 434 3.81 18.19 28.17
N GLY A 435 4.68 17.18 28.14
CA GLY A 435 4.45 15.91 28.82
C GLY A 435 5.78 15.21 29.14
N GLY A 436 5.80 14.48 30.25
CA GLY A 436 6.91 13.58 30.58
C GLY A 436 7.09 12.48 29.52
N ARG A 437 8.17 11.71 29.63
CA ARG A 437 8.69 10.68 28.71
C ARG A 437 7.66 9.75 28.01
N THR A 438 6.44 9.64 28.53
CA THR A 438 5.32 8.85 28.02
C THR A 438 4.57 9.43 26.80
N THR A 439 4.66 10.72 26.48
CA THR A 439 3.99 11.25 25.26
C THR A 439 4.78 10.96 23.97
N ARG A 440 6.09 10.72 24.06
CA ARG A 440 6.94 10.36 22.90
C ARG A 440 6.85 8.89 22.48
N THR A 441 6.14 8.03 23.21
CA THR A 441 6.07 6.59 22.86
C THR A 441 5.14 6.29 21.69
N ASN A 442 4.31 7.25 21.25
CA ASN A 442 3.37 7.09 20.12
C ASN A 442 3.83 7.78 18.82
N THR A 443 5.11 8.13 18.67
CA THR A 443 5.64 8.62 17.39
C THR A 443 6.24 7.47 16.60
N GLU A 444 5.67 7.18 15.44
CA GLU A 444 6.24 6.26 14.45
C GLU A 444 7.58 6.80 13.94
N LYS A 445 8.59 5.93 13.84
CA LYS A 445 9.88 6.30 13.26
C LYS A 445 9.74 6.20 11.73
N ALA A 446 9.72 7.35 11.06
CA ALA A 446 9.80 7.42 9.61
C ALA A 446 11.26 7.55 9.15
N VAL A 447 11.59 6.92 8.03
CA VAL A 447 12.86 7.08 7.32
C VAL A 447 12.58 7.93 6.09
N LYS A 448 13.34 9.02 5.89
CA LYS A 448 13.24 9.86 4.70
C LYS A 448 14.39 9.51 3.77
N ASP A 449 14.06 9.07 2.56
CA ASP A 449 15.05 8.84 1.51
C ASP A 449 15.47 10.20 0.91
N VAL A 450 16.78 10.40 0.80
CA VAL A 450 17.36 11.61 0.20
C VAL A 450 17.98 11.23 -1.13
N ALA A 451 17.43 11.77 -2.20
CA ALA A 451 18.00 11.65 -3.54
C ALA A 451 18.85 12.89 -3.86
N SER A 452 19.95 12.67 -4.59
CA SER A 452 20.76 13.74 -5.17
C SER A 452 20.23 14.07 -6.56
N ASP A 453 20.14 15.36 -6.89
CA ASP A 453 19.83 15.82 -8.26
C ASP A 453 21.01 15.60 -9.22
N LEU A 454 22.22 15.48 -8.67
CA LEU A 454 23.45 15.22 -9.42
C LEU A 454 23.74 13.72 -9.48
N ALA A 455 24.03 13.22 -10.68
CA ALA A 455 24.71 11.95 -10.86
C ALA A 455 26.21 12.15 -10.66
N GLY A 456 26.90 11.19 -10.07
CA GLY A 456 28.30 11.40 -9.72
C GLY A 456 28.97 10.31 -8.91
N GLU A 457 30.24 10.56 -8.58
CA GLU A 457 31.02 9.76 -7.64
C GLU A 457 30.72 10.18 -6.20
N VAL A 458 30.45 9.21 -5.33
CA VAL A 458 30.16 9.46 -3.91
C VAL A 458 31.46 9.41 -3.10
N GLN A 459 31.77 10.50 -2.40
CA GLN A 459 32.91 10.60 -1.49
C GLN A 459 32.45 10.91 -0.07
N PHE A 460 32.90 10.10 0.90
CA PHE A 460 32.56 10.26 2.31
C PHE A 460 33.62 11.12 3.03
N ALA A 461 33.19 12.21 3.67
CA ALA A 461 34.02 13.02 4.55
C ALA A 461 33.52 12.86 5.99
N GLU A 462 34.33 12.20 6.84
CA GLU A 462 34.04 11.92 8.26
C GLU A 462 32.87 10.95 8.54
N VAL A 463 32.19 10.45 7.50
CA VAL A 463 31.18 9.39 7.59
C VAL A 463 31.85 8.02 7.59
N VAL A 464 31.68 7.25 8.66
CA VAL A 464 32.14 5.86 8.74
C VAL A 464 30.95 4.92 8.53
N PRO A 465 30.84 4.26 7.36
CA PRO A 465 29.78 3.31 7.09
C PRO A 465 30.01 1.98 7.84
N GLU A 466 29.02 1.55 8.63
CA GLU A 466 28.99 0.21 9.22
C GLU A 466 27.97 -0.67 8.50
N GLN A 467 28.40 -1.83 8.02
CA GLN A 467 27.49 -2.83 7.47
C GLN A 467 26.85 -3.63 8.60
N LYS A 468 25.52 -3.62 8.65
CA LYS A 468 24.71 -4.46 9.52
C LYS A 468 23.92 -5.43 8.68
N THR A 469 24.18 -6.71 8.87
CA THR A 469 23.41 -7.80 8.29
C THR A 469 22.26 -8.14 9.23
N ASP A 470 21.02 -8.03 8.74
CA ASP A 470 19.83 -8.46 9.47
C ASP A 470 19.80 -10.00 9.57
N ARG A 471 18.96 -10.54 10.46
CA ARG A 471 18.75 -12.00 10.64
C ARG A 471 18.30 -12.70 9.36
N GLN A 472 17.79 -11.95 8.38
CA GLN A 472 17.35 -12.43 7.06
C GLN A 472 18.46 -12.38 5.99
N GLY A 473 19.69 -11.98 6.34
CA GLY A 473 20.83 -11.89 5.41
C GLY A 473 20.91 -10.56 4.63
N ASN A 474 19.96 -9.64 4.80
CA ASN A 474 19.98 -8.33 4.16
C ASN A 474 21.03 -7.43 4.82
N THR A 475 22.02 -6.96 4.04
CA THR A 475 23.08 -6.08 4.55
C THR A 475 22.71 -4.63 4.31
N THR A 476 22.46 -3.89 5.40
CA THR A 476 22.21 -2.44 5.37
C THR A 476 23.46 -1.69 5.84
N THR A 477 23.83 -0.62 5.16
CA THR A 477 24.99 0.21 5.56
C THR A 477 24.48 1.41 6.32
N THR A 478 24.83 1.54 7.60
CA THR A 478 24.39 2.64 8.47
C THR A 478 25.59 3.38 9.03
N ALA A 479 25.57 4.71 9.04
CA ALA A 479 26.60 5.52 9.69
C ALA A 479 26.19 5.82 11.15
N ALA A 480 27.09 5.57 12.10
CA ALA A 480 26.85 5.84 13.52
C ALA A 480 27.20 7.29 13.94
N ARG A 481 28.02 7.98 13.15
CA ARG A 481 28.42 9.38 13.35
C ARG A 481 28.01 10.21 12.14
N GLY A 482 27.60 11.46 12.40
CA GLY A 482 27.36 12.42 11.33
C GLY A 482 28.66 12.80 10.61
N GLY A 483 28.52 13.21 9.36
CA GLY A 483 29.60 13.68 8.49
C GLY A 483 28.99 14.17 7.18
N LEU A 484 29.84 14.56 6.23
CA LEU A 484 29.43 15.06 4.93
C LEU A 484 29.53 13.96 3.86
N ILE A 485 28.52 13.90 3.00
CA ILE A 485 28.51 13.05 1.81
C ILE A 485 28.61 13.97 0.60
N TRP A 486 29.70 13.84 -0.15
CA TRP A 486 29.95 14.61 -1.36
C TRP A 486 29.55 13.78 -2.58
N VAL A 487 28.87 14.41 -3.53
CA VAL A 487 28.56 13.82 -4.83
C VAL A 487 29.26 14.66 -5.88
N LEU A 488 30.36 14.13 -6.43
CA LEU A 488 31.14 14.79 -7.47
C LEU A 488 30.43 14.60 -8.81
N SER A 489 29.91 15.69 -9.39
CA SER A 489 29.12 15.65 -10.63
C SER A 489 29.86 14.93 -11.76
N GLY A 490 29.13 14.09 -12.48
CA GLY A 490 29.57 13.46 -13.70
C GLY A 490 28.49 12.54 -14.28
N GLU A 491 28.61 12.21 -15.56
CA GLU A 491 27.63 11.35 -16.21
C GLU A 491 27.92 9.88 -15.91
N VAL A 492 26.97 9.20 -15.27
CA VAL A 492 27.10 7.79 -14.89
C VAL A 492 26.43 6.91 -15.95
N TYR A 493 27.23 6.07 -16.62
CA TYR A 493 26.77 5.08 -17.58
C TYR A 493 26.60 3.73 -16.89
N ASN A 494 25.37 3.20 -16.90
CA ASN A 494 25.10 1.83 -16.45
C ASN A 494 25.31 0.85 -17.61
N LEU A 495 26.29 -0.04 -17.48
CA LEU A 495 26.62 -1.04 -18.49
C LEU A 495 25.73 -2.29 -18.29
N PRO A 496 25.19 -2.85 -19.39
CA PRO A 496 24.38 -4.06 -19.29
C PRO A 496 25.25 -5.28 -18.93
N PRO A 497 24.63 -6.36 -18.40
CA PRO A 497 25.34 -7.61 -18.16
C PRO A 497 25.98 -8.14 -19.46
N GLY A 498 27.26 -8.50 -19.40
CA GLY A 498 28.03 -9.01 -20.54
C GLY A 498 28.73 -7.94 -21.40
N ALA A 499 28.59 -6.65 -21.09
CA ALA A 499 29.36 -5.60 -21.75
C ALA A 499 30.79 -5.55 -21.21
N GLU A 500 31.76 -5.52 -22.13
CA GLU A 500 33.18 -5.33 -21.83
C GLU A 500 33.55 -3.86 -22.02
N LEU A 501 34.14 -3.24 -20.99
CA LEU A 501 34.59 -1.85 -21.06
C LEU A 501 35.84 -1.75 -21.95
N VAL A 502 35.81 -0.85 -22.93
CA VAL A 502 36.93 -0.62 -23.87
C VAL A 502 37.90 0.44 -23.33
N VAL A 503 37.39 1.40 -22.55
CA VAL A 503 38.12 2.55 -22.00
C VAL A 503 38.68 2.29 -20.60
N LYS A 504 39.73 3.02 -20.21
CA LYS A 504 40.36 2.99 -18.87
C LYS A 504 40.20 4.33 -18.15
N ASN A 505 40.40 4.31 -16.82
CA ASN A 505 40.43 5.55 -16.04
C ASN A 505 41.52 6.50 -16.56
N GLY A 506 41.14 7.74 -16.86
CA GLY A 506 42.01 8.78 -17.40
C GLY A 506 41.98 8.91 -18.92
N ASP A 507 41.30 8.02 -19.64
CA ASP A 507 41.13 8.13 -21.09
C ASP A 507 40.15 9.27 -21.43
N GLU A 508 40.50 10.04 -22.46
CA GLU A 508 39.66 11.11 -23.01
C GLU A 508 38.82 10.53 -24.16
N ILE A 509 37.50 10.69 -24.07
CA ILE A 509 36.56 10.24 -25.08
C ILE A 509 35.95 11.44 -25.80
N ALA A 510 35.80 11.33 -27.11
CA ALA A 510 35.03 12.28 -27.91
C ALA A 510 33.53 11.98 -27.83
N GLU A 511 32.70 12.91 -28.30
CA GLU A 511 31.26 12.69 -28.50
C GLU A 511 31.05 11.46 -29.39
N ASN A 512 30.14 10.55 -28.99
CA ASN A 512 29.90 9.25 -29.62
C ASN A 512 31.10 8.29 -29.61
N GLY A 513 32.07 8.48 -28.71
CA GLY A 513 33.15 7.52 -28.48
C GLY A 513 32.65 6.21 -27.86
N VAL A 514 33.27 5.09 -28.24
CA VAL A 514 32.90 3.75 -27.73
C VAL A 514 33.38 3.58 -26.28
N LEU A 515 32.43 3.43 -25.35
CA LEU A 515 32.69 3.17 -23.93
C LEU A 515 32.86 1.68 -23.65
N ALA A 516 31.95 0.87 -24.19
CA ALA A 516 31.89 -0.57 -23.97
C ALA A 516 31.30 -1.28 -25.18
N GLU A 517 31.62 -2.56 -25.35
CA GLU A 517 31.07 -3.41 -26.41
C GLU A 517 30.43 -4.68 -25.83
N THR A 518 29.39 -5.17 -26.50
CA THR A 518 28.79 -6.48 -26.25
C THR A 518 28.86 -7.30 -27.54
N LYS A 519 29.29 -8.56 -27.44
CA LYS A 519 29.42 -9.48 -28.57
C LYS A 519 28.29 -10.51 -28.53
N LEU A 520 27.61 -10.72 -29.65
CA LEU A 520 26.62 -11.77 -29.84
C LEU A 520 27.27 -12.91 -30.63
N THR A 521 27.41 -14.09 -30.04
CA THR A 521 28.08 -15.25 -30.66
C THR A 521 27.09 -16.40 -30.90
N SER A 522 27.22 -17.11 -32.01
CA SER A 522 26.48 -18.36 -32.25
C SER A 522 27.08 -19.50 -31.44
N VAL A 523 26.25 -20.30 -30.78
CA VAL A 523 26.71 -21.45 -29.99
C VAL A 523 26.98 -22.66 -30.89
N HIS A 524 26.15 -22.86 -31.93
CA HIS A 524 26.14 -24.11 -32.69
C HIS A 524 26.73 -24.00 -34.10
N GLY A 525 26.85 -22.79 -34.66
CA GLY A 525 27.24 -22.61 -36.06
C GLY A 525 26.17 -23.13 -37.03
N GLY A 526 26.28 -22.77 -38.30
CA GLY A 526 25.29 -23.12 -39.31
C GLY A 526 25.24 -22.11 -40.46
N VAL A 527 24.15 -22.16 -41.23
CA VAL A 527 23.90 -21.21 -42.33
C VAL A 527 23.03 -20.08 -41.83
N VAL A 528 23.48 -18.83 -42.00
CA VAL A 528 22.75 -17.64 -41.59
C VAL A 528 21.54 -17.43 -42.51
N ARG A 529 20.37 -17.25 -41.91
CA ARG A 529 19.10 -16.85 -42.53
C ARG A 529 18.64 -15.55 -41.89
N LEU A 530 18.65 -14.48 -42.67
CA LEU A 530 18.12 -13.18 -42.28
C LEU A 530 16.68 -13.07 -42.82
N PRO A 531 15.65 -12.99 -41.97
CA PRO A 531 14.28 -12.85 -42.44
C PRO A 531 14.12 -11.58 -43.31
N GLU A 532 13.31 -11.65 -44.36
CA GLU A 532 13.05 -10.49 -45.24
C GLU A 532 12.42 -9.35 -44.44
N ALA A 533 13.03 -8.17 -44.51
CA ALA A 533 12.51 -6.97 -43.87
C ALA A 533 11.20 -6.53 -44.54
N THR A 534 10.08 -6.74 -43.85
CA THR A 534 8.80 -6.13 -44.27
C THR A 534 8.96 -4.59 -44.23
N PRO A 535 8.48 -3.83 -45.23
CA PRO A 535 8.64 -2.36 -45.22
C PRO A 535 8.12 -1.75 -43.91
N GLY A 536 9.02 -1.14 -43.12
CA GLY A 536 8.71 -0.54 -41.81
C GLY A 536 8.97 -1.41 -40.57
N LYS A 537 9.45 -2.66 -40.71
CA LYS A 537 9.93 -3.49 -39.59
C LYS A 537 11.37 -3.94 -39.85
N SER A 538 12.33 -3.42 -39.07
CA SER A 538 13.67 -4.00 -38.99
C SER A 538 13.56 -5.42 -38.44
N THR A 539 14.10 -6.42 -39.14
CA THR A 539 14.17 -7.79 -38.63
C THR A 539 15.20 -7.84 -37.50
N ARG A 540 14.76 -8.32 -36.33
CA ARG A 540 15.52 -8.30 -35.06
C ARG A 540 16.09 -9.65 -34.68
N GLU A 541 15.87 -10.63 -35.53
CA GLU A 541 16.19 -12.01 -35.29
C GLU A 541 17.13 -12.44 -36.41
N ILE A 542 18.28 -12.96 -36.01
CA ILE A 542 19.20 -13.66 -36.90
C ILE A 542 18.92 -15.14 -36.66
N GLU A 543 18.54 -15.83 -37.71
CA GLU A 543 18.25 -17.26 -37.63
C GLU A 543 19.44 -18.01 -38.20
N ILE A 544 19.95 -18.99 -37.48
CA ILE A 544 21.06 -19.82 -37.96
C ILE A 544 20.51 -21.23 -38.14
N ILE A 545 20.44 -21.68 -39.38
CA ILE A 545 20.03 -23.03 -39.74
C ILE A 545 21.16 -23.97 -39.35
N THR A 546 20.90 -24.76 -38.30
CA THR A 546 21.85 -25.74 -37.77
C THR A 546 21.68 -27.10 -38.46
N ALA A 547 20.46 -27.46 -38.83
CA ALA A 547 20.13 -28.71 -39.50
C ALA A 547 18.73 -28.64 -40.14
N SER A 548 18.47 -29.46 -41.15
CA SER A 548 17.13 -29.70 -41.69
C SER A 548 16.87 -31.19 -41.87
N VAL A 549 15.61 -31.59 -41.70
CA VAL A 549 15.16 -32.99 -41.78
C VAL A 549 13.81 -33.04 -42.49
N VAL A 550 13.69 -33.90 -43.49
CA VAL A 550 12.43 -34.18 -44.19
C VAL A 550 11.83 -35.48 -43.65
N LEU A 551 10.52 -35.51 -43.41
CA LEU A 551 9.82 -36.71 -42.96
C LEU A 551 9.23 -37.46 -44.16
N ASP A 552 9.89 -38.54 -44.57
CA ASP A 552 9.57 -39.27 -45.80
C ASP A 552 8.29 -40.13 -45.75
N GLN A 553 7.75 -40.38 -44.56
CA GLN A 553 6.64 -41.33 -44.33
C GLN A 553 5.28 -40.64 -44.05
N ALA A 554 5.22 -39.31 -44.17
CA ALA A 554 4.04 -38.52 -43.82
C ALA A 554 3.68 -37.55 -44.96
N THR A 555 2.48 -37.72 -45.52
CA THR A 555 1.95 -36.84 -46.58
C THR A 555 1.04 -35.79 -45.97
N VAL A 556 1.22 -34.53 -46.35
CA VAL A 556 0.40 -33.39 -45.89
C VAL A 556 -0.58 -33.01 -46.99
N THR A 557 -1.88 -32.99 -46.66
CA THR A 557 -2.94 -32.45 -47.51
C THR A 557 -3.50 -31.17 -46.89
N VAL A 558 -3.90 -30.23 -47.75
CA VAL A 558 -4.44 -28.94 -47.32
C VAL A 558 -5.93 -28.88 -47.64
N GLU A 559 -6.77 -28.75 -46.61
CA GLU A 559 -8.20 -28.53 -46.75
C GLU A 559 -8.56 -27.09 -46.38
N SER A 560 -9.06 -26.32 -47.34
CA SER A 560 -9.51 -24.94 -47.10
C SER A 560 -11.01 -24.89 -46.86
N SER A 561 -11.44 -24.58 -45.63
CA SER A 561 -12.85 -24.36 -45.29
C SER A 561 -13.02 -23.02 -44.57
N GLN A 562 -14.02 -22.23 -44.99
CA GLN A 562 -14.34 -20.90 -44.44
C GLN A 562 -13.13 -19.93 -44.30
N GLY A 563 -12.18 -19.99 -45.24
CA GLY A 563 -11.00 -19.12 -45.26
C GLY A 563 -9.89 -19.52 -44.26
N ARG A 564 -9.97 -20.68 -43.61
CA ARG A 564 -8.88 -21.29 -42.84
C ARG A 564 -8.38 -22.54 -43.55
N ASN A 565 -7.05 -22.66 -43.66
CA ASN A 565 -6.40 -23.86 -44.15
C ASN A 565 -6.19 -24.81 -42.97
N HIS A 566 -6.73 -26.01 -43.09
CA HIS A 566 -6.43 -27.14 -42.20
C HIS A 566 -5.39 -28.02 -42.88
N TYR A 567 -4.31 -28.31 -42.16
CA TYR A 567 -3.22 -29.14 -42.66
C TYR A 567 -3.36 -30.52 -42.03
N LEU A 568 -3.69 -31.52 -42.84
CA LEU A 568 -3.91 -32.89 -42.40
C LEU A 568 -2.68 -33.72 -42.77
N ILE A 569 -2.10 -34.38 -41.78
CA ILE A 569 -0.97 -35.30 -41.97
C ILE A 569 -1.52 -36.71 -42.00
N THR A 570 -1.40 -37.38 -43.14
CA THR A 570 -1.70 -38.80 -43.27
C THR A 570 -0.41 -39.58 -43.12
N THR A 571 -0.36 -40.47 -42.14
CA THR A 571 0.78 -41.37 -41.89
C THR A 571 0.65 -42.65 -42.71
N GLY A 572 1.74 -43.41 -42.86
CA GLY A 572 1.75 -44.70 -43.56
C GLY A 572 0.74 -45.76 -43.05
N ASN A 573 0.18 -45.59 -41.85
CA ASN A 573 -0.85 -46.46 -41.27
C ASN A 573 -2.29 -45.95 -41.51
N ASN A 574 -2.52 -45.01 -42.44
CA ASN A 574 -3.81 -44.36 -42.71
C ASN A 574 -4.41 -43.58 -41.52
N GLN A 575 -3.60 -43.25 -40.50
CA GLN A 575 -4.03 -42.36 -39.42
C GLN A 575 -3.88 -40.90 -39.85
N VAL A 576 -4.89 -40.09 -39.55
CA VAL A 576 -4.95 -38.66 -39.91
C VAL A 576 -4.72 -37.80 -38.67
N PHE A 577 -3.69 -36.96 -38.72
CA PHE A 577 -3.38 -35.98 -37.69
C PHE A 577 -3.71 -34.58 -38.19
N ASN A 578 -4.25 -33.74 -37.31
CA ASN A 578 -4.39 -32.32 -37.53
C ASN A 578 -3.11 -31.59 -37.10
N LEU A 579 -2.42 -30.95 -38.04
CA LEU A 579 -1.24 -30.15 -37.75
C LEU A 579 -1.65 -28.86 -37.02
N ARG A 580 -1.23 -28.73 -35.76
CA ARG A 580 -1.54 -27.59 -34.89
C ARG A 580 -0.60 -26.40 -35.15
N ALA A 581 0.62 -26.68 -35.57
CA ALA A 581 1.64 -25.68 -35.88
C ALA A 581 1.58 -25.32 -37.37
N THR A 582 1.12 -24.11 -37.70
CA THR A 582 1.02 -23.66 -39.09
C THR A 582 2.41 -23.56 -39.73
N PRO A 583 2.56 -23.82 -41.04
CA PRO A 583 3.84 -23.63 -41.73
C PRO A 583 4.41 -22.22 -41.51
N GLY A 584 5.71 -22.12 -41.21
CA GLY A 584 6.39 -20.88 -40.82
C GLY A 584 6.26 -20.51 -39.33
N THR A 585 5.79 -21.42 -38.47
CA THR A 585 5.81 -21.22 -37.02
C THR A 585 6.97 -21.95 -36.35
N LYS A 586 7.66 -21.24 -35.45
CA LYS A 586 8.74 -21.80 -34.62
C LYS A 586 8.16 -22.68 -33.50
N VAL A 587 8.55 -23.94 -33.49
CA VAL A 587 8.15 -24.94 -32.49
C VAL A 587 9.34 -25.27 -31.59
N GLN A 588 9.14 -25.17 -30.27
CA GLN A 588 10.18 -25.47 -29.29
C GLN A 588 10.23 -26.96 -28.94
N ASN A 589 11.35 -27.40 -28.35
CA ASN A 589 11.47 -28.76 -27.80
C ASN A 589 10.35 -29.05 -26.78
N GLY A 590 9.67 -30.20 -26.91
CA GLY A 590 8.55 -30.61 -26.06
C GLY A 590 7.19 -30.01 -26.45
N GLN A 591 7.11 -29.21 -27.51
CA GLN A 591 5.85 -28.64 -28.00
C GLN A 591 5.09 -29.60 -28.92
N VAL A 592 3.76 -29.52 -28.87
CA VAL A 592 2.85 -30.32 -29.71
C VAL A 592 2.84 -29.77 -31.13
N VAL A 593 3.17 -30.62 -32.10
CA VAL A 593 3.18 -30.32 -33.54
C VAL A 593 1.85 -30.68 -34.19
N ALA A 594 1.31 -31.86 -33.87
CA ALA A 594 0.07 -32.37 -34.44
C ALA A 594 -0.73 -33.22 -33.45
N GLU A 595 -2.03 -33.38 -33.70
CA GLU A 595 -2.98 -34.09 -32.84
C GLU A 595 -3.78 -35.09 -33.67
N LEU A 596 -3.89 -36.34 -33.20
CA LEU A 596 -4.63 -37.40 -33.88
C LEU A 596 -6.13 -37.08 -33.86
N ILE A 597 -6.79 -37.22 -35.00
CA ILE A 597 -8.25 -37.15 -35.09
C ILE A 597 -8.79 -38.55 -34.78
N ASP A 598 -9.24 -38.78 -33.55
CA ASP A 598 -9.79 -40.06 -33.08
C ASP A 598 -11.06 -39.85 -32.24
N GLU A 599 -12.18 -40.45 -32.66
CA GLU A 599 -13.47 -40.34 -31.96
C GLU A 599 -13.68 -41.46 -30.92
N ARG A 600 -12.79 -42.46 -30.83
CA ARG A 600 -12.97 -43.65 -29.96
C ARG A 600 -13.12 -43.34 -28.47
N TYR A 601 -12.55 -42.21 -28.01
CA TYR A 601 -12.58 -41.78 -26.60
C TYR A 601 -13.49 -40.57 -26.37
N ARG A 602 -14.41 -40.30 -27.31
CA ARG A 602 -15.41 -39.25 -27.18
C ARG A 602 -16.64 -39.80 -26.46
N THR A 603 -17.05 -39.11 -25.41
CA THR A 603 -18.26 -39.42 -24.62
C THR A 603 -19.49 -38.74 -25.24
N ASN A 604 -20.69 -39.06 -24.76
CA ASN A 604 -21.93 -38.44 -25.23
C ASN A 604 -22.34 -37.20 -24.43
N THR A 605 -22.02 -37.16 -23.14
CA THR A 605 -22.28 -36.06 -22.20
C THR A 605 -21.08 -35.85 -21.28
N GLY A 606 -21.16 -34.89 -20.36
CA GLY A 606 -20.26 -34.82 -19.20
C GLY A 606 -20.36 -36.05 -18.29
N GLY A 607 -19.65 -36.04 -17.18
CA GLY A 607 -19.59 -37.20 -16.32
C GLY A 607 -18.51 -37.18 -15.27
N PHE A 608 -18.48 -38.26 -14.49
CA PHE A 608 -17.49 -38.50 -13.46
C PHE A 608 -16.50 -39.56 -13.96
N LEU A 609 -15.21 -39.21 -13.97
CA LEU A 609 -14.13 -40.05 -14.48
C LEU A 609 -13.39 -40.75 -13.35
N LYS A 610 -13.16 -42.07 -13.47
CA LYS A 610 -12.38 -42.83 -12.50
C LYS A 610 -11.37 -43.74 -13.20
N PHE A 611 -10.16 -43.83 -12.66
CA PHE A 611 -9.07 -44.59 -13.26
C PHE A 611 -9.04 -46.03 -12.70
N GLY A 612 -9.10 -47.01 -13.59
CA GLY A 612 -8.86 -48.41 -13.32
C GLY A 612 -7.46 -48.82 -13.79
N GLY A 613 -6.44 -48.60 -12.96
CA GLY A 613 -5.06 -49.02 -13.24
C GLY A 613 -4.26 -48.13 -14.20
N VAL A 614 -4.76 -46.92 -14.51
CA VAL A 614 -4.04 -45.91 -15.32
C VAL A 614 -3.14 -45.06 -14.42
N GLU A 615 -1.86 -44.91 -14.77
CA GLU A 615 -0.93 -44.00 -14.10
C GLU A 615 -0.56 -42.82 -15.00
N VAL A 616 -0.58 -41.60 -14.43
CA VAL A 616 -0.31 -40.36 -15.17
C VAL A 616 0.73 -39.48 -14.49
N GLN A 617 1.50 -38.75 -15.30
CA GLN A 617 2.50 -37.78 -14.86
C GLN A 617 2.16 -36.37 -15.37
N LYS A 618 2.37 -35.37 -14.52
CA LYS A 618 2.22 -33.96 -14.89
C LYS A 618 3.53 -33.42 -15.48
N LYS A 619 3.63 -33.32 -16.80
CA LYS A 619 4.72 -32.60 -17.49
C LYS A 619 4.21 -31.25 -18.01
N GLY A 620 4.71 -30.15 -17.45
CA GLY A 620 4.42 -28.78 -17.90
C GLY A 620 3.22 -28.09 -17.23
N LYS A 621 2.61 -27.11 -17.93
CA LYS A 621 1.49 -26.29 -17.43
C LYS A 621 0.22 -27.14 -17.33
N ALA A 622 -0.57 -26.95 -16.27
CA ALA A 622 -1.78 -27.75 -15.98
C ALA A 622 -2.84 -27.77 -17.10
N LYS A 623 -2.85 -26.78 -18.01
CA LYS A 623 -3.76 -26.72 -19.17
C LYS A 623 -3.45 -27.74 -20.28
N LEU A 624 -2.27 -28.37 -20.26
CA LEU A 624 -1.82 -29.30 -21.32
C LEU A 624 -2.25 -30.76 -21.08
N GLY A 625 -2.89 -31.07 -19.94
CA GLY A 625 -3.30 -32.42 -19.55
C GLY A 625 -2.22 -33.22 -18.81
N TYR A 626 -2.52 -34.48 -18.50
CA TYR A 626 -1.66 -35.44 -17.81
C TYR A 626 -1.16 -36.51 -18.79
N GLU A 627 0.15 -36.68 -18.90
CA GLU A 627 0.77 -37.67 -19.78
C GLU A 627 0.66 -39.07 -19.18
N ILE A 628 0.25 -40.06 -19.97
CA ILE A 628 0.06 -41.43 -19.50
C ILE A 628 1.40 -42.14 -19.43
N VAL A 629 1.71 -42.70 -18.26
CA VAL A 629 2.92 -43.50 -17.99
C VAL A 629 2.61 -44.98 -18.10
N GLN A 630 1.43 -45.39 -17.61
CA GLN A 630 0.93 -46.75 -17.68
C GLN A 630 -0.55 -46.72 -18.07
N GLY A 631 -0.90 -47.50 -19.10
CA GLY A 631 -2.27 -47.72 -19.57
C GLY A 631 -3.07 -48.62 -18.63
N GLY A 632 -4.38 -48.64 -18.84
CA GLY A 632 -5.37 -49.26 -17.97
C GLY A 632 -6.78 -49.04 -18.53
N THR A 633 -7.78 -48.90 -17.68
CA THR A 633 -9.18 -48.63 -18.11
C THR A 633 -9.68 -47.33 -17.51
N LEU A 634 -10.29 -46.46 -18.31
CA LEU A 634 -11.03 -45.30 -17.84
C LEU A 634 -12.50 -45.70 -17.64
N LEU A 635 -13.00 -45.51 -16.43
CA LEU A 635 -14.40 -45.74 -16.07
C LEU A 635 -15.13 -44.40 -16.12
N TRP A 636 -16.02 -44.24 -17.09
CA TRP A 636 -16.80 -43.02 -17.27
C TRP A 636 -18.23 -43.23 -16.78
N ILE A 637 -18.67 -42.42 -15.81
CA ILE A 637 -20.03 -42.45 -15.29
C ILE A 637 -20.74 -41.20 -15.81
N PRO A 638 -21.67 -41.32 -16.77
CA PRO A 638 -22.27 -40.16 -17.44
C PRO A 638 -23.05 -39.25 -16.48
N GLU A 639 -22.94 -37.94 -16.69
CA GLU A 639 -23.72 -36.86 -16.03
C GLU A 639 -23.99 -35.74 -17.01
N GLU A 640 -25.22 -35.26 -17.05
CA GLU A 640 -25.57 -34.08 -17.82
C GLU A 640 -25.59 -32.88 -16.89
N THR A 641 -24.62 -31.97 -17.04
CA THR A 641 -24.51 -30.78 -16.17
C THR A 641 -24.88 -29.52 -16.93
N HIS A 642 -25.94 -28.85 -16.48
CA HIS A 642 -26.32 -27.52 -16.94
C HIS A 642 -25.77 -26.47 -15.98
N GLU A 643 -24.86 -25.62 -16.47
CA GLU A 643 -24.40 -24.45 -15.71
C GLU A 643 -25.41 -23.30 -15.88
N VAL A 644 -26.00 -22.87 -14.77
CA VAL A 644 -27.09 -21.88 -14.74
C VAL A 644 -26.67 -20.69 -13.88
N ASN A 645 -27.14 -19.48 -14.22
CA ASN A 645 -26.96 -18.29 -13.39
C ASN A 645 -28.27 -17.52 -13.34
N LYS A 646 -29.30 -18.18 -12.78
CA LYS A 646 -30.69 -17.71 -12.72
C LYS A 646 -31.19 -17.74 -11.27
N ASP A 647 -32.22 -16.97 -10.99
CA ASP A 647 -32.90 -16.96 -9.69
C ASP A 647 -33.58 -18.33 -9.45
N ILE A 648 -33.56 -18.80 -8.20
CA ILE A 648 -34.17 -20.08 -7.80
C ILE A 648 -35.66 -20.19 -8.15
N SER A 649 -36.38 -19.06 -8.20
CA SER A 649 -37.80 -19.03 -8.57
C SER A 649 -38.11 -19.55 -9.98
N LEU A 650 -37.10 -19.76 -10.82
CA LEU A 650 -37.22 -20.31 -12.17
C LEU A 650 -36.99 -21.83 -12.26
N LEU A 651 -36.69 -22.50 -11.13
CA LEU A 651 -36.59 -23.96 -11.03
C LEU A 651 -37.99 -24.58 -11.08
N LEU A 652 -38.19 -25.59 -11.93
CA LEU A 652 -39.49 -26.24 -12.15
C LEU A 652 -39.59 -27.65 -11.53
N VAL A 653 -38.50 -28.13 -10.95
CA VAL A 653 -38.30 -29.50 -10.46
C VAL A 653 -37.68 -29.49 -9.06
N GLU A 654 -37.92 -30.53 -8.26
CA GLU A 654 -37.37 -30.65 -6.91
C GLU A 654 -35.99 -31.34 -6.92
N ASP A 655 -35.13 -30.99 -5.96
CA ASP A 655 -33.87 -31.69 -5.74
C ASP A 655 -34.14 -33.15 -5.35
N GLY A 656 -33.42 -34.09 -5.97
CA GLY A 656 -33.65 -35.53 -5.80
C GLY A 656 -34.80 -36.13 -6.62
N GLN A 657 -35.54 -35.33 -7.39
CA GLN A 657 -36.62 -35.80 -8.25
C GLN A 657 -36.08 -36.54 -9.49
N PHE A 658 -36.71 -37.67 -9.87
CA PHE A 658 -36.45 -38.34 -11.15
C PHE A 658 -37.22 -37.65 -12.28
N VAL A 659 -36.54 -37.33 -13.38
CA VAL A 659 -37.14 -36.72 -14.57
C VAL A 659 -36.89 -37.54 -15.83
N GLU A 660 -37.84 -37.48 -16.77
CA GLU A 660 -37.71 -38.07 -18.09
C GLU A 660 -37.02 -37.10 -19.06
N ALA A 661 -36.29 -37.65 -20.05
CA ALA A 661 -35.67 -36.87 -21.11
C ALA A 661 -36.69 -35.96 -21.81
N GLY A 662 -36.34 -34.69 -22.03
CA GLY A 662 -37.21 -33.66 -22.60
C GLY A 662 -38.01 -32.86 -21.56
N THR A 663 -37.88 -33.16 -20.26
CA THR A 663 -38.49 -32.37 -19.18
C THR A 663 -37.81 -31.01 -19.05
N GLU A 664 -38.60 -29.95 -18.86
CA GLU A 664 -38.09 -28.60 -18.57
C GLU A 664 -37.71 -28.50 -17.09
N VAL A 665 -36.40 -28.42 -16.79
CA VAL A 665 -35.88 -28.44 -15.40
C VAL A 665 -35.76 -27.04 -14.82
N VAL A 666 -35.38 -26.07 -15.65
CA VAL A 666 -35.35 -24.64 -15.35
C VAL A 666 -35.95 -23.96 -16.56
N LYS A 667 -36.65 -22.82 -16.38
CA LYS A 667 -37.23 -22.07 -17.49
C LYS A 667 -36.27 -21.93 -18.69
N ASP A 668 -36.68 -22.43 -19.86
CA ASP A 668 -35.93 -22.51 -21.13
C ASP A 668 -34.73 -23.49 -21.16
N ILE A 669 -34.65 -24.45 -20.22
CA ILE A 669 -33.60 -25.48 -20.14
C ILE A 669 -34.26 -26.85 -20.03
N PHE A 670 -33.99 -27.71 -21.01
CA PHE A 670 -34.56 -29.06 -21.12
C PHE A 670 -33.46 -30.10 -20.89
N CYS A 671 -33.77 -31.16 -20.13
CA CYS A 671 -32.84 -32.28 -19.97
C CYS A 671 -32.83 -33.16 -21.23
N GLN A 672 -31.65 -33.66 -21.61
CA GLN A 672 -31.47 -34.57 -22.74
C GLN A 672 -31.57 -36.04 -22.31
N ASN A 673 -31.20 -36.34 -21.07
CA ASN A 673 -31.26 -37.68 -20.49
C ASN A 673 -32.32 -37.77 -19.39
N SER A 674 -32.82 -38.98 -19.17
CA SER A 674 -33.66 -39.31 -18.01
C SER A 674 -32.77 -39.63 -16.82
N GLY A 675 -33.11 -39.16 -15.62
CA GLY A 675 -32.29 -39.37 -14.44
C GLY A 675 -32.73 -38.55 -13.24
N VAL A 676 -32.00 -38.70 -12.12
CA VAL A 676 -32.26 -37.96 -10.88
C VAL A 676 -31.57 -36.60 -10.92
N ILE A 677 -32.27 -35.57 -10.48
CA ILE A 677 -31.78 -34.19 -10.47
C ILE A 677 -31.03 -33.89 -9.17
N GLU A 678 -29.87 -33.24 -9.30
CA GLU A 678 -29.13 -32.60 -8.22
C GLU A 678 -28.99 -31.10 -8.50
N VAL A 679 -29.44 -30.26 -7.57
CA VAL A 679 -29.47 -28.80 -7.71
C VAL A 679 -28.46 -28.14 -6.76
N THR A 680 -27.54 -27.34 -7.30
CA THR A 680 -26.59 -26.56 -6.50
C THR A 680 -26.95 -25.07 -6.53
N GLN A 681 -27.13 -24.47 -5.35
CA GLN A 681 -27.47 -23.05 -5.19
C GLN A 681 -26.53 -22.31 -4.24
N LYS A 682 -26.35 -21.00 -4.48
CA LYS A 682 -25.58 -20.10 -3.59
C LYS A 682 -26.18 -18.70 -3.57
N ASN A 683 -26.59 -18.24 -2.38
CA ASN A 683 -27.24 -16.94 -2.16
C ASN A 683 -28.49 -16.76 -3.06
N ASP A 684 -29.41 -17.74 -3.05
CA ASP A 684 -30.66 -17.75 -3.82
C ASP A 684 -30.51 -17.71 -5.36
N ILE A 685 -29.29 -17.96 -5.85
CA ILE A 685 -28.97 -18.10 -7.27
C ILE A 685 -28.66 -19.57 -7.57
N LEU A 686 -29.39 -20.15 -8.53
CA LEU A 686 -29.09 -21.45 -9.12
C LEU A 686 -27.76 -21.36 -9.86
N ARG A 687 -26.86 -22.29 -9.54
CA ARG A 687 -25.53 -22.38 -10.16
C ARG A 687 -25.43 -23.55 -11.12
N GLU A 688 -25.92 -24.71 -10.71
CA GLU A 688 -25.74 -25.94 -11.46
C GLU A 688 -26.98 -26.81 -11.27
N VAL A 689 -27.45 -27.42 -12.37
CA VAL A 689 -28.48 -28.46 -12.37
C VAL A 689 -27.88 -29.68 -13.05
N VAL A 690 -27.74 -30.77 -12.31
CA VAL A 690 -27.12 -32.00 -12.82
C VAL A 690 -28.16 -33.11 -12.90
N VAL A 691 -28.24 -33.76 -14.06
CA VAL A 691 -29.06 -34.94 -14.27
C VAL A 691 -28.16 -36.17 -14.23
N LYS A 692 -28.40 -37.05 -13.25
CA LYS A 692 -27.69 -38.32 -13.06
C LYS A 692 -28.49 -39.46 -13.69
N PRO A 693 -28.12 -39.94 -14.89
CA PRO A 693 -28.82 -41.05 -15.52
C PRO A 693 -28.59 -42.35 -14.75
N GLY A 694 -29.64 -43.16 -14.63
CA GLY A 694 -29.61 -44.44 -13.93
C GLY A 694 -31.00 -44.93 -13.57
N GLU A 695 -31.06 -46.14 -13.00
CA GLU A 695 -32.28 -46.74 -12.48
C GLU A 695 -32.39 -46.45 -10.98
N LEU A 696 -33.50 -45.87 -10.55
CA LEU A 696 -33.76 -45.55 -9.14
C LEU A 696 -34.37 -46.76 -8.43
N LEU A 697 -33.70 -47.26 -7.39
CA LEU A 697 -34.12 -48.40 -6.57
C LEU A 697 -34.50 -47.89 -5.18
N MET A 698 -35.78 -47.92 -4.84
CA MET A 698 -36.28 -47.49 -3.53
C MET A 698 -35.85 -48.46 -2.42
N VAL A 699 -35.57 -47.93 -1.22
CA VAL A 699 -35.02 -48.73 -0.13
C VAL A 699 -35.81 -48.56 1.17
N ASP A 700 -36.14 -49.67 1.82
CA ASP A 700 -36.90 -49.69 3.08
C ASP A 700 -36.05 -49.39 4.33
N ASP A 701 -34.75 -49.73 4.32
CA ASP A 701 -33.80 -49.51 5.43
C ASP A 701 -32.52 -48.78 4.93
N PRO A 702 -32.42 -47.45 5.11
CA PRO A 702 -31.28 -46.67 4.61
C PRO A 702 -29.94 -47.05 5.28
N GLU A 703 -29.93 -47.45 6.57
CA GLU A 703 -28.67 -47.75 7.29
C GLU A 703 -27.98 -49.01 6.73
N ALA A 704 -28.76 -49.99 6.26
CA ALA A 704 -28.22 -51.23 5.68
C ALA A 704 -27.49 -51.03 4.34
N VAL A 705 -27.74 -49.91 3.64
CA VAL A 705 -27.31 -49.73 2.25
C VAL A 705 -26.42 -48.52 2.00
N MET A 706 -26.27 -47.64 3.00
CA MET A 706 -25.18 -46.65 3.05
C MET A 706 -23.80 -47.28 2.94
N GLY A 707 -23.61 -48.53 3.39
CA GLY A 707 -22.34 -49.25 3.27
C GLY A 707 -21.91 -49.59 1.83
N ARG A 708 -22.81 -49.41 0.84
CA ARG A 708 -22.54 -49.61 -0.59
C ARG A 708 -22.62 -48.32 -1.40
N ASP A 709 -22.71 -47.16 -0.75
CA ASP A 709 -22.65 -45.86 -1.43
C ASP A 709 -21.27 -45.65 -2.09
N ASN A 710 -21.27 -45.11 -3.31
CA ASN A 710 -20.09 -44.87 -4.13
C ASN A 710 -19.25 -46.12 -4.46
N THR A 711 -19.90 -47.27 -4.63
CA THR A 711 -19.25 -48.54 -5.00
C THR A 711 -19.61 -49.01 -6.41
N PHE A 712 -18.78 -49.87 -7.00
CA PHE A 712 -19.06 -50.52 -8.27
C PHE A 712 -19.62 -51.92 -8.05
N VAL A 713 -20.68 -52.27 -8.78
CA VAL A 713 -21.24 -53.62 -8.83
C VAL A 713 -20.76 -54.27 -10.12
N GLN A 714 -20.12 -55.44 -9.98
CA GLN A 714 -19.55 -56.16 -11.11
C GLN A 714 -20.64 -56.91 -11.90
N PRO A 715 -20.42 -57.17 -13.20
CA PRO A 715 -21.31 -58.04 -13.98
C PRO A 715 -21.48 -59.42 -13.31
N GLY A 716 -22.72 -59.84 -13.08
CA GLY A 716 -23.10 -61.11 -12.44
C GLY A 716 -23.32 -61.02 -10.93
N GLU A 717 -23.05 -59.88 -10.29
CA GLU A 717 -23.33 -59.66 -8.87
C GLU A 717 -24.81 -59.28 -8.67
N GLU A 718 -25.47 -59.89 -7.67
CA GLU A 718 -26.87 -59.60 -7.33
C GLU A 718 -26.96 -58.42 -6.36
N PHE A 719 -27.79 -57.43 -6.69
CA PHE A 719 -27.99 -56.21 -5.93
C PHE A 719 -29.48 -55.85 -5.86
N GLN A 720 -30.06 -55.79 -4.64
CA GLN A 720 -31.45 -55.39 -4.40
C GLN A 720 -32.49 -56.18 -5.25
N GLY A 721 -32.24 -57.48 -5.49
CA GLY A 721 -33.13 -58.35 -6.28
C GLY A 721 -32.93 -58.30 -7.80
N THR A 722 -31.94 -57.53 -8.28
CA THR A 722 -31.57 -57.43 -9.70
C THR A 722 -30.12 -57.89 -9.90
N VAL A 723 -29.86 -58.74 -10.90
CA VAL A 723 -28.48 -59.14 -11.26
C VAL A 723 -27.94 -58.14 -12.29
N ALA A 724 -26.83 -57.48 -11.98
CA ALA A 724 -26.21 -56.53 -12.90
C ALA A 724 -25.59 -57.30 -14.09
N THR A 725 -25.96 -56.97 -15.33
CA THR A 725 -25.37 -57.58 -16.54
C THR A 725 -24.08 -56.89 -16.99
N GLU A 726 -23.85 -55.67 -16.50
CA GLU A 726 -22.75 -54.78 -16.87
C GLU A 726 -22.24 -54.06 -15.62
N LEU A 727 -21.07 -53.43 -15.70
CA LEU A 727 -20.51 -52.65 -14.59
C LEU A 727 -21.43 -51.46 -14.27
N ARG A 728 -21.95 -51.41 -13.04
CA ARG A 728 -22.83 -50.33 -12.57
C ARG A 728 -22.18 -49.60 -11.39
N TYR A 729 -22.39 -48.29 -11.32
CA TYR A 729 -21.96 -47.45 -10.21
C TYR A 729 -23.16 -47.12 -9.32
N ILE A 730 -23.08 -47.48 -8.04
CA ILE A 730 -24.17 -47.31 -7.08
C ILE A 730 -23.93 -46.04 -6.26
N GLN A 731 -24.96 -45.20 -6.19
CA GLN A 731 -24.94 -43.96 -5.43
C GLN A 731 -26.22 -43.82 -4.60
N TYR A 732 -26.09 -43.49 -3.33
CA TYR A 732 -27.23 -43.15 -2.47
C TYR A 732 -27.77 -41.77 -2.82
N VAL A 733 -29.10 -41.65 -2.93
CA VAL A 733 -29.80 -40.40 -3.21
C VAL A 733 -31.05 -40.32 -2.33
N GLU A 734 -31.30 -39.15 -1.75
CA GLU A 734 -32.57 -38.84 -1.09
C GLU A 734 -33.54 -38.29 -2.14
N SER A 735 -34.59 -39.05 -2.44
CA SER A 735 -35.66 -38.61 -3.35
C SER A 735 -36.86 -38.07 -2.55
N PRO A 736 -37.74 -37.27 -3.17
CA PRO A 736 -39.00 -36.84 -2.55
C PRO A 736 -39.89 -38.00 -2.06
N GLU A 737 -39.73 -39.20 -2.64
CA GLU A 737 -40.49 -40.40 -2.29
C GLU A 737 -39.82 -41.24 -1.17
N GLY A 738 -38.61 -40.89 -0.75
CA GLY A 738 -37.84 -41.58 0.28
C GLY A 738 -36.37 -41.86 -0.10
N PRO A 739 -35.61 -42.54 0.77
CA PRO A 739 -34.23 -42.94 0.49
C PRO A 739 -34.17 -43.98 -0.64
N ALA A 740 -33.27 -43.75 -1.60
CA ALA A 740 -33.12 -44.60 -2.77
C ALA A 740 -31.64 -44.80 -3.15
N LEU A 741 -31.38 -45.84 -3.93
CA LEU A 741 -30.10 -46.08 -4.56
C LEU A 741 -30.24 -45.89 -6.06
N LEU A 742 -29.38 -45.05 -6.61
CA LEU A 742 -29.27 -44.82 -8.04
C LEU A 742 -28.23 -45.77 -8.64
N SER A 743 -28.69 -46.70 -9.47
CA SER A 743 -27.83 -47.61 -10.25
C SER A 743 -27.47 -46.97 -11.59
N ARG A 744 -26.23 -46.50 -11.71
CA ARG A 744 -25.75 -45.69 -12.83
C ARG A 744 -24.94 -46.53 -13.82
N PRO A 745 -25.09 -46.33 -15.14
CA PRO A 745 -24.27 -47.01 -16.13
C PRO A 745 -22.81 -46.54 -16.08
N VAL A 746 -21.88 -47.46 -16.33
CA VAL A 746 -20.44 -47.16 -16.45
C VAL A 746 -19.98 -47.54 -17.85
N VAL A 747 -19.34 -46.60 -18.54
CA VAL A 747 -18.72 -46.85 -19.86
C VAL A 747 -17.23 -47.04 -19.67
N GLU A 748 -16.70 -48.17 -20.14
CA GLU A 748 -15.30 -48.53 -20.01
C GLU A 748 -14.53 -48.16 -21.29
N PHE A 749 -13.45 -47.38 -21.15
CA PHE A 749 -12.52 -47.09 -22.23
C PHE A 749 -11.15 -47.69 -21.93
N ALA A 750 -10.74 -48.70 -22.70
CA ALA A 750 -9.43 -49.33 -22.56
C ALA A 750 -8.34 -48.42 -23.15
N VAL A 751 -7.33 -48.07 -22.35
CA VAL A 751 -6.20 -47.21 -22.73
C VAL A 751 -4.93 -48.06 -22.86
N PRO A 752 -4.27 -48.12 -24.03
CA PRO A 752 -3.05 -48.90 -24.21
C PRO A 752 -1.85 -48.25 -23.51
N ASN A 753 -0.82 -49.05 -23.17
CA ASN A 753 0.43 -48.55 -22.59
C ASN A 753 1.24 -47.68 -23.57
N ASN A 754 1.20 -48.03 -24.86
CA ASN A 754 1.88 -47.29 -25.91
C ASN A 754 0.85 -46.92 -26.99
N PRO A 755 0.88 -45.69 -27.54
CA PRO A 755 0.03 -45.33 -28.66
C PRO A 755 0.37 -46.18 -29.90
N ASP A 756 -0.65 -46.51 -30.69
CA ASP A 756 -0.55 -47.29 -31.93
C ASP A 756 -0.03 -46.43 -33.12
N VAL A 757 0.91 -45.53 -32.84
CA VAL A 757 1.46 -44.56 -33.78
C VAL A 757 2.98 -44.75 -33.85
N PRO A 758 3.58 -44.95 -35.03
CA PRO A 758 5.02 -45.09 -35.15
C PRO A 758 5.72 -43.77 -34.76
N SER A 759 6.64 -43.82 -33.80
CA SER A 759 7.53 -42.70 -33.53
C SER A 759 8.53 -42.56 -34.69
N THR A 760 8.46 -41.47 -35.43
CA THR A 760 9.42 -41.20 -36.51
C THR A 760 10.65 -40.53 -35.90
N THR A 761 11.77 -41.25 -35.93
CA THR A 761 13.09 -40.72 -35.52
C THR A 761 13.90 -40.52 -36.79
N SER A 762 14.35 -39.29 -37.01
CA SER A 762 15.16 -38.92 -38.17
C SER A 762 16.42 -38.23 -37.68
N ILE A 763 17.58 -38.68 -38.18
CA ILE A 763 18.89 -38.15 -37.76
C ILE A 763 19.40 -37.23 -38.86
N SER A 764 19.82 -36.02 -38.49
CA SER A 764 20.45 -35.11 -39.45
C SER A 764 21.83 -35.63 -39.84
N GLN A 765 22.07 -35.81 -41.14
CA GLN A 765 23.35 -36.29 -41.67
C GLN A 765 24.51 -35.27 -41.49
N GLN A 766 24.21 -33.99 -41.26
CA GLN A 766 25.21 -32.92 -41.19
C GLN A 766 25.75 -32.68 -39.76
N THR A 767 24.91 -32.83 -38.73
CA THR A 767 25.27 -32.51 -37.34
C THR A 767 25.24 -33.72 -36.41
N GLY A 768 24.74 -34.87 -36.85
CA GLY A 768 24.59 -36.08 -36.03
C GLY A 768 23.48 -35.99 -34.97
N ARG A 769 22.75 -34.87 -34.89
CA ARG A 769 21.65 -34.66 -33.95
C ARG A 769 20.41 -35.44 -34.37
N SER A 770 19.80 -36.14 -33.43
CA SER A 770 18.52 -36.81 -33.64
C SER A 770 17.34 -35.85 -33.40
N ILE A 771 16.40 -35.84 -34.36
CA ILE A 771 15.08 -35.23 -34.20
C ILE A 771 14.08 -36.37 -34.12
N GLN A 772 13.26 -36.39 -33.07
CA GLN A 772 12.24 -37.39 -32.89
C GLN A 772 10.88 -36.75 -32.76
N MET A 773 9.91 -37.28 -33.52
CA MET A 773 8.49 -37.00 -33.28
C MET A 773 7.95 -38.13 -32.41
N ARG A 774 7.71 -37.82 -31.14
CA ARG A 774 7.20 -38.78 -30.17
C ARG A 774 5.69 -38.68 -30.06
N ALA A 775 5.01 -39.80 -30.23
CA ALA A 775 3.58 -39.91 -29.91
C ALA A 775 3.41 -40.00 -28.39
N VAL A 776 2.62 -39.08 -27.82
CA VAL A 776 2.28 -39.06 -26.40
C VAL A 776 0.76 -39.07 -26.24
N GLN A 777 0.28 -39.82 -25.25
CA GLN A 777 -1.12 -39.86 -24.88
C GLN A 777 -1.33 -38.99 -23.64
N ARG A 778 -2.32 -38.10 -23.69
CA ARG A 778 -2.64 -37.18 -22.59
C ARG A 778 -4.12 -37.23 -22.22
N LEU A 779 -4.39 -37.29 -20.92
CA LEU A 779 -5.73 -37.13 -20.34
C LEU A 779 -5.95 -35.66 -19.96
N PRO A 780 -7.02 -34.99 -20.44
CA PRO A 780 -7.33 -33.63 -20.02
C PRO A 780 -7.74 -33.53 -18.54
N TYR A 781 -8.30 -34.61 -17.99
CA TYR A 781 -8.92 -34.67 -16.66
C TYR A 781 -8.14 -35.61 -15.72
N LYS A 782 -8.29 -35.40 -14.40
CA LYS A 782 -7.72 -36.22 -13.33
C LYS A 782 -8.62 -37.38 -12.94
N ASP A 783 -8.05 -38.31 -12.17
CA ASP A 783 -8.84 -39.32 -11.47
C ASP A 783 -9.84 -38.67 -10.49
N SER A 784 -11.05 -39.22 -10.46
CA SER A 784 -12.19 -38.76 -9.66
C SER A 784 -12.58 -37.30 -9.93
N GLU A 785 -12.31 -36.80 -11.14
CA GLU A 785 -12.73 -35.46 -11.57
C GLU A 785 -14.14 -35.50 -12.19
N ARG A 786 -14.98 -34.53 -11.80
CA ARG A 786 -16.33 -34.33 -12.36
C ARG A 786 -16.23 -33.35 -13.53
N VAL A 787 -16.50 -33.82 -14.72
CA VAL A 787 -16.49 -33.05 -15.97
C VAL A 787 -17.89 -32.52 -16.26
N LYS A 788 -18.05 -31.21 -16.15
CA LYS A 788 -19.33 -30.51 -16.34
C LYS A 788 -19.53 -30.19 -17.81
N SER A 789 -20.43 -30.92 -18.47
CA SER A 789 -20.80 -30.65 -19.85
C SER A 789 -22.18 -31.24 -20.16
N VAL A 790 -22.90 -30.58 -21.06
CA VAL A 790 -24.10 -31.14 -21.71
C VAL A 790 -23.68 -31.98 -22.92
N GLU A 791 -22.67 -31.52 -23.67
CA GLU A 791 -22.14 -32.21 -24.84
C GLU A 791 -21.04 -33.22 -24.49
N GLY A 792 -20.80 -34.15 -25.40
CA GLY A 792 -19.74 -35.14 -25.32
C GLY A 792 -18.33 -34.55 -25.27
N VAL A 793 -17.50 -35.06 -24.35
CA VAL A 793 -16.10 -34.65 -24.16
C VAL A 793 -15.11 -35.75 -24.58
N GLU A 794 -13.93 -35.35 -25.05
CA GLU A 794 -12.82 -36.26 -25.32
C GLU A 794 -12.07 -36.60 -24.03
N LEU A 795 -11.93 -37.89 -23.74
CA LEU A 795 -11.21 -38.35 -22.54
C LEU A 795 -9.71 -38.54 -22.77
N LEU A 796 -9.30 -38.87 -23.99
CA LEU A 796 -7.91 -39.17 -24.36
C LEU A 796 -7.52 -38.43 -25.62
N ARG A 797 -6.34 -37.77 -25.61
CA ARG A 797 -5.75 -37.14 -26.79
C ARG A 797 -4.40 -37.76 -27.10
N THR A 798 -4.21 -38.16 -28.36
CA THR A 798 -2.91 -38.62 -28.85
C THR A 798 -2.26 -37.49 -29.66
N GLN A 799 -1.09 -37.05 -29.23
CA GLN A 799 -0.39 -35.88 -29.76
C GLN A 799 1.02 -36.26 -30.22
N LEU A 800 1.49 -35.64 -31.30
CA LEU A 800 2.88 -35.72 -31.74
C LEU A 800 3.65 -34.54 -31.17
N VAL A 801 4.67 -34.82 -30.37
CA VAL A 801 5.54 -33.84 -29.72
C VAL A 801 6.93 -33.91 -30.35
N LEU A 802 7.50 -32.73 -30.60
CA LEU A 802 8.87 -32.60 -31.10
C LEU A 802 9.87 -32.79 -29.97
N GLU A 803 10.80 -33.74 -30.12
CA GLU A 803 11.97 -33.91 -29.25
C GLU A 803 13.24 -33.61 -30.05
N ILE A 804 14.04 -32.66 -29.58
CA ILE A 804 15.34 -32.28 -30.14
C ILE A 804 16.42 -32.69 -29.14
N GLU A 805 17.41 -33.48 -29.58
CA GLU A 805 18.56 -33.87 -28.77
C GLU A 805 19.41 -32.64 -28.39
N GLN A 806 19.66 -32.44 -27.09
CA GLN A 806 20.47 -31.35 -26.54
C GLN A 806 21.74 -31.91 -25.90
N ASP A 807 22.90 -31.39 -26.29
CA ASP A 807 24.19 -31.76 -25.70
C ASP A 807 24.35 -31.11 -24.30
N GLY A 808 24.18 -31.89 -23.23
CA GLY A 808 24.64 -31.55 -21.87
C GLY A 808 23.69 -30.73 -20.99
N GLU A 809 23.45 -31.22 -19.77
CA GLU A 809 22.46 -30.70 -18.81
C GLU A 809 22.90 -29.45 -17.98
N HIS A 810 23.99 -28.74 -18.30
CA HIS A 810 24.64 -27.86 -17.29
C HIS A 810 24.87 -26.38 -17.62
N ASP A 811 24.38 -25.83 -18.74
CA ASP A 811 24.47 -24.38 -18.97
C ASP A 811 23.09 -23.72 -19.14
N HIS A 812 22.72 -22.88 -18.17
CA HIS A 812 21.54 -22.01 -18.21
C HIS A 812 21.62 -20.91 -19.29
N THR A 813 22.63 -20.96 -20.17
CA THR A 813 22.89 -20.07 -21.29
C THR A 813 22.78 -20.77 -22.66
N ALA A 814 22.27 -22.00 -22.73
CA ALA A 814 22.02 -22.66 -24.00
C ALA A 814 20.94 -21.91 -24.80
N SER A 815 21.29 -21.43 -26.00
CA SER A 815 20.37 -20.79 -26.93
C SER A 815 19.20 -21.73 -27.24
N PRO A 816 17.93 -21.28 -27.17
CA PRO A 816 16.79 -22.16 -27.40
C PRO A 816 16.73 -22.55 -28.87
N LEU A 817 17.15 -23.77 -29.19
CA LEU A 817 16.89 -24.37 -30.49
C LEU A 817 15.38 -24.48 -30.70
N ALA A 818 14.91 -24.01 -31.86
CA ALA A 818 13.54 -24.16 -32.31
C ALA A 818 13.53 -24.85 -33.67
N ALA A 819 12.50 -25.62 -33.96
CA ALA A 819 12.27 -26.14 -35.31
C ALA A 819 11.21 -25.27 -36.01
N ASP A 820 11.52 -24.80 -37.20
CA ASP A 820 10.55 -24.21 -38.11
C ASP A 820 9.93 -25.31 -38.98
N ILE A 821 8.63 -25.20 -39.21
CA ILE A 821 7.87 -26.18 -39.99
C ILE A 821 7.68 -25.63 -41.39
N GLU A 822 8.31 -26.31 -42.36
CA GLU A 822 8.22 -25.99 -43.78
C GLU A 822 7.52 -27.12 -44.53
N LEU A 823 6.87 -26.78 -45.65
CA LEU A 823 6.22 -27.74 -46.53
C LEU A 823 6.95 -27.75 -47.86
N VAL A 824 7.48 -28.92 -48.24
CA VAL A 824 8.19 -29.13 -49.51
C VAL A 824 7.30 -29.93 -50.44
N LEU A 825 7.30 -29.61 -51.73
CA LEU A 825 6.58 -30.42 -52.73
C LEU A 825 7.23 -31.80 -52.85
N ASP A 826 6.40 -32.85 -52.92
CA ASP A 826 6.90 -34.21 -53.16
C ASP A 826 7.48 -34.31 -54.59
N GLU A 827 8.65 -34.94 -54.73
CA GLU A 827 9.33 -35.10 -56.02
C GLU A 827 8.56 -36.02 -56.99
N GLU A 828 7.73 -36.94 -56.48
CA GLU A 828 6.97 -37.92 -57.27
C GLU A 828 5.51 -37.50 -57.53
N ASN A 829 4.92 -36.64 -56.68
CA ASN A 829 3.54 -36.17 -56.83
C ASN A 829 3.35 -34.68 -56.45
N PRO A 830 3.11 -33.78 -57.42
CA PRO A 830 3.01 -32.34 -57.18
C PRO A 830 1.78 -31.90 -56.38
N ASP A 831 0.75 -32.76 -56.23
CA ASP A 831 -0.44 -32.48 -55.42
C ASP A 831 -0.24 -32.84 -53.93
N VAL A 832 0.92 -33.39 -53.57
CA VAL A 832 1.27 -33.83 -52.21
C VAL A 832 2.44 -33.01 -51.67
N GLN A 833 2.35 -32.61 -50.41
CA GLN A 833 3.43 -31.91 -49.70
C GLN A 833 4.03 -32.80 -48.61
N ARG A 834 5.34 -32.68 -48.38
CA ARG A 834 6.06 -33.33 -47.28
C ARG A 834 6.40 -32.31 -46.19
N LEU A 835 6.44 -32.78 -44.96
CA LEU A 835 6.81 -31.97 -43.79
C LEU A 835 8.34 -31.92 -43.65
N GLN A 836 8.91 -30.72 -43.72
CA GLN A 836 10.32 -30.46 -43.42
C GLN A 836 10.44 -29.70 -42.09
N LEU A 837 11.34 -30.16 -41.24
CA LEU A 837 11.69 -29.54 -39.97
C LEU A 837 13.08 -28.91 -40.09
N VAL A 838 13.16 -27.59 -39.92
CA VAL A 838 14.42 -26.83 -39.99
C VAL A 838 14.79 -26.38 -38.58
N ILE A 839 15.90 -26.87 -38.03
CA ILE A 839 16.38 -26.45 -36.70
C ILE A 839 17.12 -25.13 -36.83
N LEU A 840 16.60 -24.13 -36.12
CA LEU A 840 17.11 -22.77 -36.06
C LEU A 840 17.64 -22.45 -34.67
N GLU A 841 18.83 -21.87 -34.61
CA GLU A 841 19.27 -21.05 -33.49
C GLU A 841 18.79 -19.61 -33.75
N SER A 842 17.90 -19.08 -32.92
CA SER A 842 17.38 -17.71 -33.06
C SER A 842 18.13 -16.75 -32.13
N LEU A 843 18.96 -15.88 -32.69
CA LEU A 843 19.69 -14.86 -31.96
C LEU A 843 18.97 -13.51 -32.08
N VAL A 844 18.58 -12.94 -30.93
CA VAL A 844 17.85 -11.66 -30.89
C VAL A 844 18.83 -10.50 -30.75
N ILE A 845 18.77 -9.56 -31.70
CA ILE A 845 19.55 -8.33 -31.67
C ILE A 845 18.86 -7.34 -30.72
N ARG A 846 19.62 -6.73 -29.81
CA ARG A 846 19.10 -5.64 -28.97
C ARG A 846 18.71 -4.45 -29.85
N ARG A 847 17.60 -3.78 -29.52
CA ARG A 847 17.23 -2.54 -30.22
C ARG A 847 18.30 -1.49 -29.93
N ASP A 848 18.62 -0.71 -30.95
CA ASP A 848 19.25 0.59 -30.72
C ASP A 848 18.22 1.47 -30.00
N ILE A 849 18.44 1.70 -28.71
CA ILE A 849 17.56 2.55 -27.91
C ILE A 849 18.11 3.96 -28.02
N THR A 850 17.41 4.82 -28.74
CA THR A 850 17.61 6.25 -28.56
C THR A 850 16.94 6.66 -27.25
N ALA A 851 17.72 7.28 -26.37
CA ALA A 851 17.27 8.03 -25.19
C ALA A 851 16.76 7.23 -23.98
N ASP A 852 17.67 6.54 -23.28
CA ASP A 852 17.56 6.47 -21.81
C ASP A 852 18.50 7.54 -21.21
N ALA A 853 18.08 8.26 -20.17
CA ALA A 853 18.91 9.29 -19.55
C ALA A 853 20.20 8.70 -18.96
N THR A 854 20.16 7.44 -18.55
CA THR A 854 21.25 6.73 -17.84
C THR A 854 21.98 5.67 -18.68
N GLN A 855 21.56 5.43 -19.92
CA GLN A 855 22.23 4.54 -20.86
C GLN A 855 22.75 5.36 -22.05
N GLY A 856 23.97 5.05 -22.48
CA GLY A 856 24.55 5.65 -23.70
C GLY A 856 23.77 5.29 -24.95
N SER A 857 24.04 5.97 -26.06
CA SER A 857 23.50 5.56 -27.35
C SER A 857 24.09 4.20 -27.72
N THR A 858 23.27 3.24 -28.13
CA THR A 858 23.77 1.94 -28.59
C THR A 858 23.73 1.89 -30.11
N GLN A 859 24.81 1.43 -30.72
CA GLN A 859 24.89 1.17 -32.15
C GLN A 859 25.24 -0.30 -32.38
N THR A 860 24.42 -0.99 -33.15
CA THR A 860 24.64 -2.42 -33.43
C THR A 860 25.09 -2.64 -34.87
N SER A 861 26.23 -3.31 -35.07
CA SER A 861 26.72 -3.79 -36.37
C SER A 861 26.50 -5.30 -36.52
N LEU A 862 26.01 -5.71 -37.69
CA LEU A 862 25.97 -7.11 -38.12
C LEU A 862 27.33 -7.47 -38.75
N GLU A 863 27.89 -8.62 -38.36
CA GLU A 863 29.19 -9.11 -38.86
C GLU A 863 29.02 -10.27 -39.87
N VAL A 864 27.79 -10.59 -40.27
CA VAL A 864 27.43 -11.71 -41.16
C VAL A 864 26.41 -11.28 -42.21
N GLU A 865 26.43 -11.94 -43.38
CA GLU A 865 25.46 -11.76 -44.47
C GLU A 865 24.50 -12.96 -44.59
N ASP A 866 23.37 -12.78 -45.29
CA ASP A 866 22.41 -13.86 -45.53
C ASP A 866 23.03 -14.96 -46.41
N GLY A 867 22.92 -16.21 -45.99
CA GLY A 867 23.53 -17.37 -46.65
C GLY A 867 24.96 -17.70 -46.20
N ASP A 868 25.57 -16.92 -45.31
CA ASP A 868 26.92 -17.21 -44.80
C ASP A 868 26.95 -18.48 -43.95
N SER A 869 28.02 -19.26 -44.09
CA SER A 869 28.29 -20.44 -43.25
C SER A 869 29.26 -20.07 -42.12
N ILE A 870 28.80 -20.14 -40.88
CA ILE A 870 29.55 -19.74 -39.69
C ILE A 870 29.88 -20.93 -38.79
N ALA A 871 31.07 -20.90 -38.18
CA ALA A 871 31.51 -21.90 -37.22
C ALA A 871 30.91 -21.65 -35.82
N PRO A 872 30.81 -22.69 -34.95
CA PRO A 872 30.47 -22.51 -33.54
C PRO A 872 31.39 -21.47 -32.87
N GLY A 873 30.83 -20.53 -32.12
CA GLY A 873 31.54 -19.44 -31.44
C GLY A 873 31.80 -18.19 -32.29
N ALA A 874 31.39 -18.16 -33.56
CA ALA A 874 31.54 -16.97 -34.41
C ALA A 874 30.71 -15.79 -33.89
N VAL A 875 31.26 -14.58 -33.95
CA VAL A 875 30.56 -13.32 -33.61
C VAL A 875 29.64 -12.94 -34.75
N VAL A 876 28.35 -12.83 -34.46
CA VAL A 876 27.28 -12.57 -35.43
C VAL A 876 26.90 -11.09 -35.44
N ALA A 877 26.95 -10.43 -34.28
CA ALA A 877 26.71 -9.00 -34.15
C ALA A 877 27.53 -8.39 -33.00
N ARG A 878 27.88 -7.10 -33.11
CA ARG A 878 28.47 -6.30 -32.03
C ARG A 878 27.59 -5.11 -31.71
N THR A 879 27.29 -4.92 -30.44
CA THR A 879 26.59 -3.71 -29.96
C THR A 879 27.59 -2.85 -29.19
N GLN A 880 27.89 -1.68 -29.73
CA GLN A 880 28.75 -0.67 -29.09
C GLN A 880 27.90 0.31 -28.29
N ILE A 881 28.34 0.62 -27.07
CA ILE A 881 27.75 1.63 -26.20
C ILE A 881 28.58 2.90 -26.35
N LEU A 882 27.94 3.95 -26.86
CA LEU A 882 28.57 5.23 -27.18
C LEU A 882 28.29 6.25 -26.08
N GLY A 883 29.32 7.03 -25.74
CA GLY A 883 29.19 8.20 -24.87
C GLY A 883 28.42 9.32 -25.56
N LYS A 884 27.52 9.98 -24.83
CA LYS A 884 26.70 11.09 -25.35
C LYS A 884 27.50 12.37 -25.51
N GLU A 885 28.40 12.65 -24.56
CA GLU A 885 29.27 13.83 -24.57
C GLU A 885 30.72 13.41 -24.35
N GLY A 886 31.64 14.23 -24.86
CA GLY A 886 33.08 14.03 -24.65
C GLY A 886 33.48 14.36 -23.21
N GLY A 887 34.47 13.63 -22.69
CA GLY A 887 34.93 13.81 -21.32
C GLY A 887 36.03 12.86 -20.91
N ILE A 888 36.38 12.90 -19.62
CA ILE A 888 37.43 12.04 -19.04
C ILE A 888 36.79 10.90 -18.26
N VAL A 889 37.17 9.67 -18.58
CA VAL A 889 36.66 8.46 -17.91
C VAL A 889 37.23 8.33 -16.49
N ARG A 890 36.36 8.09 -15.51
CA ARG A 890 36.69 7.87 -14.09
C ARG A 890 35.83 6.77 -13.47
N GLY A 891 36.18 6.34 -12.26
CA GLY A 891 35.35 5.45 -11.43
C GLY A 891 35.37 3.96 -11.81
N VAL A 892 36.24 3.54 -12.74
CA VAL A 892 36.42 2.12 -13.11
C VAL A 892 37.18 1.40 -11.99
N ARG A 893 36.52 0.50 -11.26
CA ARG A 893 37.14 -0.31 -10.20
C ARG A 893 37.67 -1.62 -10.79
N GLN A 894 38.98 -1.85 -10.71
CA GLN A 894 39.64 -3.03 -11.29
C GLN A 894 39.40 -4.32 -10.47
N ASP A 895 39.02 -4.21 -9.19
CA ASP A 895 38.96 -5.35 -8.25
C ASP A 895 37.62 -6.11 -8.23
N THR A 896 36.68 -5.81 -9.12
CA THR A 896 35.38 -6.49 -9.22
C THR A 896 35.26 -7.23 -10.55
N GLU A 897 34.87 -8.51 -10.50
CA GLU A 897 34.76 -9.44 -11.66
C GLU A 897 33.90 -8.93 -12.84
N ALA A 898 33.12 -7.86 -12.67
CA ALA A 898 32.51 -7.15 -13.79
C ALA A 898 32.32 -5.66 -13.44
N VAL A 899 32.97 -4.77 -14.20
CA VAL A 899 32.72 -3.33 -14.13
C VAL A 899 31.35 -3.06 -14.75
N ARG A 900 30.35 -2.72 -13.92
CA ARG A 900 28.97 -2.48 -14.38
C ARG A 900 28.62 -1.00 -14.52
N ARG A 901 29.51 -0.09 -14.11
CA ARG A 901 29.29 1.35 -14.14
C ARG A 901 30.57 2.07 -14.51
N CYS A 902 30.44 3.12 -15.29
CA CYS A 902 31.53 4.01 -15.67
C CYS A 902 31.06 5.46 -15.47
N LEU A 903 31.94 6.33 -14.97
CA LEU A 903 31.69 7.75 -14.85
C LEU A 903 32.45 8.50 -15.95
N VAL A 904 31.81 9.45 -16.62
CA VAL A 904 32.45 10.37 -17.56
C VAL A 904 32.35 11.78 -16.96
N LEU A 905 33.50 12.40 -16.70
CA LEU A 905 33.57 13.79 -16.27
C LEU A 905 33.53 14.70 -17.49
N ARG A 906 32.43 15.43 -17.66
CA ARG A 906 32.21 16.34 -18.79
C ARG A 906 32.91 17.69 -18.54
N ASP A 907 33.09 18.47 -19.59
CA ASP A 907 33.60 19.84 -19.43
C ASP A 907 32.57 20.79 -18.83
N SER A 908 31.27 20.51 -18.99
CA SER A 908 30.17 21.24 -18.34
C SER A 908 30.15 21.06 -16.82
N ASP A 909 30.73 19.98 -16.29
CA ASP A 909 30.87 19.72 -14.85
C ASP A 909 32.10 20.44 -14.24
N LYS A 910 32.91 21.15 -15.05
CA LYS A 910 34.12 21.86 -14.60
C LYS A 910 33.91 23.37 -14.68
N ILE A 911 34.15 24.05 -13.57
CA ILE A 911 34.10 25.52 -13.50
C ILE A 911 35.54 26.04 -13.33
N THR A 912 35.92 27.00 -14.18
CA THR A 912 37.22 27.67 -14.08
C THR A 912 37.01 29.08 -13.53
N MET A 913 37.57 29.35 -12.35
CA MET A 913 37.50 30.67 -11.71
C MET A 913 38.86 31.37 -11.78
N THR A 914 38.87 32.62 -12.26
CA THR A 914 40.09 33.44 -12.30
C THR A 914 40.20 34.25 -11.00
N THR A 915 41.29 34.09 -10.26
CA THR A 915 41.55 34.81 -9.00
C THR A 915 42.55 35.93 -9.19
N SER A 916 42.34 37.06 -8.50
CA SER A 916 43.24 38.23 -8.54
C SER A 916 44.43 38.14 -7.57
N ALA A 917 44.40 37.18 -6.65
CA ALA A 917 45.42 36.91 -5.65
C ALA A 917 45.76 35.41 -5.62
N GLN A 918 46.88 35.03 -4.98
CA GLN A 918 47.26 33.62 -4.86
C GLN A 918 46.15 32.82 -4.15
N PRO A 919 45.69 31.70 -4.74
CA PRO A 919 44.70 30.83 -4.12
C PRO A 919 45.21 30.25 -2.80
N THR A 920 44.35 30.20 -1.78
CA THR A 920 44.60 29.56 -0.48
C THR A 920 44.35 28.05 -0.50
N VAL A 921 43.78 27.53 -1.58
CA VAL A 921 43.31 26.15 -1.74
C VAL A 921 44.30 25.28 -2.52
N LYS A 922 44.29 23.96 -2.28
CA LYS A 922 45.16 22.97 -2.94
C LYS A 922 44.34 22.01 -3.80
N GLN A 923 45.01 21.35 -4.74
CA GLN A 923 44.42 20.26 -5.52
C GLN A 923 43.91 19.16 -4.58
N GLY A 924 42.65 18.76 -4.77
CA GLY A 924 41.97 17.74 -3.96
C GLY A 924 41.16 18.29 -2.78
N ASP A 925 41.29 19.58 -2.44
CA ASP A 925 40.48 20.20 -1.39
C ASP A 925 39.01 20.25 -1.80
N LEU A 926 38.13 19.95 -0.84
CA LEU A 926 36.68 20.04 -0.97
C LEU A 926 36.22 21.40 -0.43
N LEU A 927 35.56 22.18 -1.28
CA LEU A 927 35.10 23.52 -0.99
C LEU A 927 33.58 23.54 -0.97
N VAL A 928 33.04 24.15 0.07
CA VAL A 928 31.60 24.41 0.21
C VAL A 928 31.32 25.80 -0.36
N GLU A 929 30.13 26.01 -0.90
CA GLU A 929 29.63 27.32 -1.33
C GLU A 929 29.87 28.40 -0.24
N GLY A 930 30.47 29.52 -0.65
CA GLY A 930 30.86 30.62 0.23
C GLY A 930 32.19 30.43 0.96
N ALA A 931 32.94 29.35 0.71
CA ALA A 931 34.30 29.19 1.21
C ALA A 931 35.27 30.18 0.52
N GLU A 932 36.22 30.73 1.26
CA GLU A 932 37.21 31.67 0.72
C GLU A 932 38.30 30.93 -0.07
N ILE A 933 38.35 31.16 -1.39
CA ILE A 933 39.31 30.54 -2.33
C ILE A 933 40.60 31.36 -2.45
N ALA A 934 40.46 32.68 -2.38
CA ALA A 934 41.54 33.65 -2.36
C ALA A 934 41.04 34.89 -1.58
N PRO A 935 41.92 35.76 -1.06
CA PRO A 935 41.52 36.92 -0.27
C PRO A 935 40.41 37.76 -0.95
N GLY A 936 39.19 37.72 -0.38
CA GLY A 936 38.02 38.43 -0.91
C GLY A 936 37.30 37.79 -2.11
N ILE A 937 37.65 36.55 -2.47
CA ILE A 937 36.99 35.74 -3.52
C ILE A 937 36.44 34.47 -2.88
N PHE A 938 35.13 34.27 -2.99
CA PHE A 938 34.42 33.14 -2.43
C PHE A 938 33.99 32.16 -3.52
N ALA A 939 33.88 30.88 -3.16
CA ALA A 939 33.33 29.84 -4.03
C ALA A 939 31.85 30.11 -4.28
N GLU A 940 31.45 30.19 -5.55
CA GLU A 940 30.03 30.28 -5.94
C GLU A 940 29.33 28.93 -5.83
N ASP A 941 30.04 27.83 -6.10
CA ASP A 941 29.52 26.46 -6.04
C ASP A 941 30.38 25.57 -5.14
N SER A 942 29.73 24.55 -4.56
CA SER A 942 30.43 23.51 -3.83
C SER A 942 31.11 22.53 -4.79
N GLY A 943 32.36 22.16 -4.55
CA GLY A 943 33.09 21.27 -5.47
C GLY A 943 34.48 20.87 -5.00
N GLN A 944 35.17 20.08 -5.83
CA GLN A 944 36.54 19.66 -5.59
C GLN A 944 37.51 20.43 -6.47
N VAL A 945 38.63 20.89 -5.89
CA VAL A 945 39.70 21.56 -6.65
C VAL A 945 40.45 20.55 -7.52
N LEU A 946 40.20 20.56 -8.83
CA LEU A 946 40.85 19.65 -9.79
C LEU A 946 42.31 20.04 -10.10
N SER A 947 42.59 21.33 -10.24
CA SER A 947 43.93 21.86 -10.56
C SER A 947 44.06 23.33 -10.18
N VAL A 948 45.26 23.75 -9.75
CA VAL A 948 45.58 25.17 -9.51
C VAL A 948 46.77 25.54 -10.38
N SER A 949 46.58 26.45 -11.33
CA SER A 949 47.62 26.92 -12.25
C SER A 949 47.89 28.42 -12.06
N ASN A 950 49.15 28.79 -11.84
CA ASN A 950 49.57 30.19 -11.88
C ASN A 950 49.77 30.62 -13.33
N VAL A 951 48.88 31.45 -13.86
CA VAL A 951 49.09 32.08 -15.16
C VAL A 951 50.22 33.09 -15.01
N THR A 952 51.42 32.71 -15.46
CA THR A 952 52.56 33.63 -15.56
C THR A 952 52.45 34.32 -16.92
N PRO A 953 52.43 35.65 -17.03
CA PRO A 953 52.29 36.32 -18.32
C PRO A 953 53.60 36.20 -19.10
N SER A 954 53.74 35.17 -19.94
CA SER A 954 54.84 35.07 -20.91
C SER A 954 54.31 35.11 -22.34
N SER A 955 54.81 36.12 -23.08
CA SER A 955 54.73 36.37 -24.52
C SER A 955 53.35 36.65 -25.12
N ALA A 956 52.86 37.87 -24.89
CA ALA A 956 51.93 38.53 -25.81
C ALA A 956 52.68 38.96 -27.09
N THR A 957 52.34 38.35 -28.23
CA THR A 957 52.52 38.98 -29.55
C THR A 957 51.49 40.13 -29.67
N PRO A 958 51.90 41.36 -30.05
CA PRO A 958 51.02 42.50 -29.99
C PRO A 958 50.26 42.65 -31.31
N HIS A 959 48.96 42.34 -31.36
CA HIS A 959 48.04 43.00 -32.28
C HIS A 959 46.58 42.95 -31.78
N SER A 960 46.16 44.09 -31.20
CA SER A 960 44.83 44.73 -31.22
C SER A 960 43.64 44.03 -30.50
N PRO A 961 42.54 44.77 -30.19
CA PRO A 961 42.33 45.28 -28.83
C PRO A 961 41.08 44.71 -28.12
N LEU A 962 41.16 44.72 -26.79
CA LEU A 962 40.10 44.64 -25.76
C LEU A 962 38.79 45.38 -26.11
N PRO A 963 37.61 45.01 -25.52
CA PRO A 963 37.44 45.12 -24.06
C PRO A 963 36.54 44.11 -23.31
N THR A 964 36.79 44.10 -21.99
CA THR A 964 35.98 43.68 -20.82
C THR A 964 35.66 42.20 -20.64
#